data_AF-A0A3A4N6P9-F1
#
_entry.id   AF-A0A3A4N6P9-F1
#
_cell.length_a   1.000
_cell.length_b   1.000
_cell.length_c   1.000
_cell.angle_alpha   90.00
_cell.angle_beta   90.00
_cell.angle_gamma   90.00
#
_symmetry.space_group_name_H-M   'P 1'
#
loop_
_entity.id
_entity.type
_entity.pdbx_description
1 polymer ?
#
loop_
_entity_poly.entity_id
_entity_poly.type
_entity_poly.pdbx_seq_one_letter_code
_entity_poly.pdbx_strand_id
1 'polypeptide(L)'
;MQMRLGELLVRHQLITEEELRSALENQKSNRRRLGEILLECEKVSRVDLLKVLALQLEILFLDLEKTEIDVEVVKLFPAKSASKYCCLPIRKEAKKLLVAMADPLNLQAIDDLNLITKCEIKPAVADPKQIQAAIKKIHSKKKVADLEISTPELEVLFQIVHQNDMENGQDLSVADLKMQSEQAPIISIVNVVIHEAIQERASDIHIEPQADSLIVRQRVDGVLYEKHQLPQWIHPAVVSRVKIMANMDIAEKRIPQDGKIRIFVNSLYYDLRISTMPTIFGEKVVIRILNRKETHVRLVDLGLDEGKVGKMRGLNARKQGLILMTGPTGSGKSTTLNAILHELRSPEVNIVTVEDPVEYDIPKTNQVQINPKAGLTFPAALRSILRQDPDIIMVGEIRDMETAEIGIRAAMTGHLVLSTLHTNDAVSAVSRLLNLGIPGFLISSTLLYVLAQRLVRKLCPDCTVEYEPTPSQLHEIQRLVTEPRKLPWRRGEGCPKCRQKGFQGRVAVGEIFVVDDEIRKSIEMLEPESTLLEIAFKNGMNSLLADFLEKVKAGVTAMTEIWNVVVSQDSGSLVCPACGWRIERSYAACPSCGSLLKAKCHACNQIIDSSWRFCPFCQHEQEPKHAPVPANLIVSG
;
A
#
# COMPACT_ATOMS: atom_id res chain seq x y z
N MET A 1 23.12 -70.59 -10.98
CA MET A 1 23.94 -69.67 -10.17
C MET A 1 23.97 -68.35 -10.92
N GLN A 2 23.33 -67.30 -10.38
CA GLN A 2 23.23 -65.99 -11.04
C GLN A 2 24.64 -65.40 -11.14
N MET A 3 25.10 -65.05 -12.35
CA MET A 3 26.44 -64.49 -12.55
C MET A 3 26.59 -63.20 -11.75
N ARG A 4 27.76 -62.99 -11.15
CA ARG A 4 28.00 -61.79 -10.33
C ARG A 4 28.17 -60.57 -11.23
N LEU A 5 27.82 -59.38 -10.72
CA LEU A 5 27.90 -58.11 -11.47
C LEU A 5 29.26 -57.91 -12.15
N GLY A 6 30.36 -58.18 -11.45
CA GLY A 6 31.71 -58.07 -11.99
C GLY A 6 31.98 -59.01 -13.17
N GLU A 7 31.52 -60.25 -13.10
CA GLU A 7 31.66 -61.24 -14.19
C GLU A 7 30.84 -60.83 -15.41
N LEU A 8 29.66 -60.24 -15.20
CA LEU A 8 28.82 -59.71 -16.28
C LEU A 8 29.48 -58.50 -16.97
N LEU A 9 30.08 -57.59 -16.20
CA LEU A 9 30.80 -56.44 -16.75
C LEU A 9 32.00 -56.88 -17.61
N VAL A 10 32.76 -57.89 -17.18
CA VAL A 10 33.85 -58.48 -17.97
C VAL A 10 33.32 -59.18 -19.23
N ARG A 11 32.25 -59.97 -19.11
CA ARG A 11 31.65 -60.69 -20.24
C ARG A 11 31.13 -59.75 -21.34
N HIS A 12 30.61 -58.59 -20.96
CA HIS A 12 30.16 -57.56 -21.89
C HIS A 12 31.29 -56.63 -22.37
N GLN A 13 32.56 -56.97 -22.08
CA GLN A 13 33.76 -56.21 -22.46
C GLN A 13 33.75 -54.75 -21.97
N LEU A 14 33.04 -54.47 -20.87
CA LEU A 14 32.96 -53.13 -20.29
C LEU A 14 34.11 -52.84 -19.32
N ILE A 15 34.70 -53.89 -18.74
CA ILE A 15 35.91 -53.85 -17.91
C ILE A 15 36.78 -55.08 -18.18
N THR A 16 38.07 -55.00 -17.87
CA THR A 16 39.00 -56.15 -17.94
C THR A 16 39.01 -56.97 -16.65
N GLU A 17 39.52 -58.21 -16.70
CA GLU A 17 39.70 -59.03 -15.49
C GLU A 17 40.65 -58.39 -14.48
N GLU A 18 41.68 -57.68 -14.95
CA GLU A 18 42.64 -56.97 -14.09
C GLU A 18 41.97 -55.80 -13.35
N GLU A 19 41.13 -55.04 -14.04
CA GLU A 19 40.36 -53.94 -13.45
C GLU A 19 39.33 -54.44 -12.43
N LEU A 20 38.68 -55.59 -12.72
CA LEU A 20 37.78 -56.22 -11.76
C LEU A 20 38.52 -56.67 -10.50
N ARG A 21 39.72 -57.27 -10.63
CA ARG A 21 40.54 -57.67 -9.47
C ARG A 21 40.95 -56.48 -8.63
N SER A 22 41.42 -55.40 -9.26
CA SER A 22 41.79 -54.15 -8.57
C SER A 22 40.60 -53.53 -7.82
N ALA A 23 39.42 -53.49 -8.44
CA ALA A 23 38.21 -52.98 -7.80
C ALA A 23 37.74 -53.85 -6.62
N LEU A 24 37.89 -55.18 -6.69
CA LEU A 24 37.59 -56.10 -5.60
C LEU A 24 38.57 -55.99 -4.43
N GLU A 25 39.85 -55.72 -4.69
CA GLU A 25 40.83 -55.42 -3.64
C GLU A 25 40.51 -54.10 -2.93
N ASN A 26 40.17 -53.05 -3.69
CA ASN A 26 39.73 -51.77 -3.14
C ASN A 26 38.44 -51.93 -2.30
N GLN A 27 37.52 -52.80 -2.74
CA GLN A 27 36.29 -53.11 -2.01
C GLN A 27 36.56 -53.70 -0.62
N LYS A 28 37.56 -54.57 -0.47
CA LYS A 28 37.94 -55.17 0.82
C LYS A 28 38.40 -54.13 1.83
N SER A 29 39.06 -53.07 1.35
CA SER A 29 39.59 -51.98 2.19
C SER A 29 38.53 -50.95 2.59
N ASN A 30 37.57 -50.63 1.70
CA ASN A 30 36.66 -49.50 1.87
C ASN A 30 35.20 -49.85 2.18
N ARG A 31 34.79 -51.13 2.19
CA ARG A 31 33.40 -51.60 2.45
C ARG A 31 32.30 -50.96 1.56
N ARG A 32 32.66 -50.36 0.43
CA ARG A 32 31.72 -49.73 -0.53
C ARG A 32 31.17 -50.74 -1.55
N ARG A 33 30.14 -50.37 -2.30
CA ARG A 33 29.57 -51.22 -3.36
C ARG A 33 30.52 -51.25 -4.56
N LEU A 34 30.73 -52.42 -5.16
CA LEU A 34 31.65 -52.61 -6.31
C LEU A 34 31.37 -51.64 -7.47
N GLY A 35 30.09 -51.41 -7.79
CA GLY A 35 29.69 -50.49 -8.85
C GLY A 35 30.07 -49.03 -8.58
N GLU A 36 30.08 -48.58 -7.32
CA GLU A 36 30.49 -47.21 -6.98
C GLU A 36 32.00 -47.03 -7.17
N ILE A 37 32.79 -48.04 -6.79
CA ILE A 37 34.25 -48.05 -6.95
C ILE A 37 34.60 -48.00 -8.44
N LEU A 38 33.92 -48.80 -9.27
CA LEU A 38 34.15 -48.83 -10.72
C LEU A 38 33.75 -47.50 -11.40
N LEU A 39 32.76 -46.78 -10.88
CA LEU A 39 32.39 -45.45 -11.38
C LEU A 39 33.39 -44.36 -10.99
N GLU A 40 33.91 -44.39 -9.76
CA GLU A 40 34.89 -43.40 -9.29
C GLU A 40 36.26 -43.56 -9.94
N CYS A 41 36.67 -44.79 -10.23
CA CYS A 41 37.89 -45.06 -10.99
C CYS A 41 37.71 -44.85 -12.51
N GLU A 42 36.55 -44.31 -12.94
CA GLU A 42 36.18 -44.06 -14.34
C GLU A 42 36.33 -45.29 -15.26
N LYS A 43 36.19 -46.50 -14.69
CA LYS A 43 36.38 -47.77 -15.40
C LYS A 43 35.14 -48.23 -16.18
N VAL A 44 33.97 -47.75 -15.78
CA VAL A 44 32.69 -48.05 -16.45
C VAL A 44 31.83 -46.80 -16.44
N SER A 45 31.07 -46.56 -17.52
CA SER A 45 30.09 -45.48 -17.54
C SER A 45 28.90 -45.82 -16.63
N ARG A 46 28.26 -44.80 -16.06
CA ARG A 46 27.06 -44.98 -15.22
C ARG A 46 25.92 -45.66 -15.98
N VAL A 47 25.73 -45.29 -17.24
CA VAL A 47 24.70 -45.86 -18.09
C VAL A 47 24.95 -47.34 -18.34
N ASP A 48 26.19 -47.73 -18.65
CA ASP A 48 26.51 -49.13 -18.94
C ASP A 48 26.44 -50.00 -17.68
N LEU A 49 26.86 -49.47 -16.53
CA LEU A 49 26.70 -50.15 -15.25
C LEU A 49 25.22 -50.41 -14.92
N LEU A 50 24.34 -49.41 -15.11
CA LEU A 50 22.91 -49.56 -14.82
C LEU A 50 22.22 -50.53 -15.80
N LYS A 51 22.64 -50.58 -17.07
CA LYS A 51 22.16 -51.58 -18.03
C LYS A 51 22.54 -53.00 -17.63
N VAL A 52 23.79 -53.21 -17.19
CA VAL A 52 24.23 -54.53 -16.72
C VAL A 52 23.54 -54.92 -15.41
N LEU A 53 23.30 -53.96 -14.52
CA LEU A 53 22.52 -54.19 -13.30
C LEU A 53 21.07 -54.58 -13.65
N ALA A 54 20.46 -53.93 -14.64
CA ALA A 54 19.13 -54.27 -15.13
C ALA A 54 19.07 -55.71 -15.66
N LEU A 55 20.07 -56.12 -16.44
CA LEU A 55 20.21 -57.49 -16.95
C LEU A 55 20.37 -58.51 -15.81
N GLN A 56 21.20 -58.21 -14.81
CA GLN A 56 21.43 -59.11 -13.68
C GLN A 56 20.15 -59.33 -12.85
N LEU A 57 19.35 -58.27 -12.69
CA LEU A 57 18.13 -58.27 -11.89
C LEU A 57 16.87 -58.62 -12.69
N GLU A 58 17.00 -58.86 -14.00
CA GLU A 58 15.88 -59.13 -14.93
C GLU A 58 14.80 -58.03 -14.90
N ILE A 59 15.22 -56.77 -14.79
CA ILE A 59 14.36 -55.58 -14.79
C ILE A 59 14.68 -54.65 -15.97
N LEU A 60 13.82 -53.66 -16.21
CA LEU A 60 14.04 -52.68 -17.27
C LEU A 60 15.05 -51.60 -16.83
N PHE A 61 15.91 -51.18 -17.77
CA PHE A 61 16.64 -49.92 -17.67
C PHE A 61 15.85 -48.82 -18.40
N LEU A 62 15.61 -47.69 -17.74
CA LEU A 62 14.90 -46.55 -18.32
C LEU A 62 15.81 -45.33 -18.43
N ASP A 63 15.89 -44.78 -19.64
CA ASP A 63 16.49 -43.47 -19.91
C ASP A 63 15.37 -42.42 -19.86
N LEU A 64 15.28 -41.67 -18.76
CA LEU A 64 14.16 -40.77 -18.49
C LEU A 64 14.18 -39.51 -19.36
N GLU A 65 15.27 -39.25 -20.09
CA GLU A 65 15.33 -38.18 -21.09
C GLU A 65 14.58 -38.55 -22.38
N LYS A 66 14.44 -39.85 -22.66
CA LYS A 66 13.81 -40.38 -23.88
C LYS A 66 12.49 -41.10 -23.63
N THR A 67 12.14 -41.33 -22.36
CA THR A 67 10.93 -42.04 -21.98
C THR A 67 9.77 -41.07 -21.83
N GLU A 68 8.64 -41.35 -22.48
CA GLU A 68 7.40 -40.59 -22.25
C GLU A 68 6.83 -40.93 -20.86
N ILE A 69 6.64 -39.89 -20.04
CA ILE A 69 6.14 -40.01 -18.67
C ILE A 69 4.70 -39.49 -18.65
N ASP A 70 3.77 -40.35 -18.24
CA ASP A 70 2.37 -39.94 -18.04
C ASP A 70 2.25 -39.09 -16.75
N VAL A 71 1.88 -37.83 -16.93
CA VAL A 71 1.80 -36.85 -15.84
C VAL A 71 0.72 -37.23 -14.82
N GLU A 72 -0.35 -37.92 -15.22
CA GLU A 72 -1.39 -38.40 -14.29
C GLU A 72 -0.85 -39.52 -13.39
N VAL A 73 0.03 -40.37 -13.92
CA VAL A 73 0.67 -41.46 -13.17
C VAL A 73 1.65 -40.92 -12.13
N VAL A 74 2.34 -39.81 -12.43
CA VAL A 74 3.25 -39.12 -11.50
C VAL A 74 2.52 -38.56 -10.27
N LYS A 75 1.22 -38.23 -10.38
CA LYS A 75 0.41 -37.76 -9.24
C LYS A 75 0.17 -38.84 -8.18
N LEU A 76 0.39 -40.12 -8.50
CA LEU A 76 0.21 -41.21 -7.54
C LEU A 76 1.22 -41.16 -6.39
N PHE A 77 2.38 -40.50 -6.59
CA PHE A 77 3.42 -40.42 -5.57
C PHE A 77 3.49 -39.01 -4.95
N PRO A 78 3.44 -38.88 -3.61
CA PRO A 78 3.77 -37.63 -2.94
C PRO A 78 5.22 -37.22 -3.23
N ALA A 79 5.47 -35.91 -3.44
CA ALA A 79 6.79 -35.37 -3.75
C ALA A 79 7.86 -35.76 -2.71
N LYS A 80 7.46 -35.79 -1.42
CA LYS A 80 8.32 -36.21 -0.31
C LYS A 80 8.76 -37.67 -0.45
N SER A 81 7.86 -38.58 -0.85
CA SER A 81 8.18 -39.99 -1.04
C SER A 81 9.04 -40.22 -2.29
N ALA A 82 8.73 -39.54 -3.40
CA ALA A 82 9.51 -39.59 -4.64
C ALA A 82 10.96 -39.13 -4.41
N SER A 83 11.14 -38.07 -3.61
CA SER A 83 12.46 -37.54 -3.27
C SER A 83 13.20 -38.41 -2.25
N LYS A 84 12.50 -38.89 -1.21
CA LYS A 84 13.07 -39.76 -0.15
C LYS A 84 13.64 -41.07 -0.72
N TYR A 85 12.89 -41.72 -1.61
CA TYR A 85 13.29 -43.01 -2.20
C TYR A 85 13.98 -42.88 -3.55
N CYS A 86 14.17 -41.65 -4.06
CA CYS A 86 14.71 -41.37 -5.39
C CYS A 86 14.05 -42.26 -6.45
N CYS A 87 12.73 -42.12 -6.59
CA CYS A 87 11.92 -42.92 -7.49
C CYS A 87 10.82 -42.09 -8.16
N LEU A 88 10.39 -42.51 -9.34
CA LEU A 88 9.37 -41.84 -10.14
C LEU A 88 8.48 -42.87 -10.85
N PRO A 89 7.15 -42.79 -10.74
CA PRO A 89 6.27 -43.71 -11.44
C PRO A 89 6.15 -43.26 -12.91
N ILE A 90 6.26 -44.21 -13.83
CA ILE A 90 6.42 -43.94 -15.27
C ILE A 90 5.14 -44.27 -16.03
N ARG A 91 4.57 -45.45 -15.79
CA ARG A 91 3.37 -45.93 -16.46
C ARG A 91 2.58 -46.86 -15.55
N LYS A 92 1.25 -46.76 -15.61
CA LYS A 92 0.33 -47.65 -14.90
C LYS A 92 -0.43 -48.52 -15.90
N GLU A 93 -0.43 -49.82 -15.67
CA GLU A 93 -1.20 -50.79 -16.45
C GLU A 93 -2.05 -51.64 -15.49
N ALA A 94 -3.36 -51.37 -15.46
CA ALA A 94 -4.32 -51.97 -14.52
C ALA A 94 -3.88 -51.83 -13.04
N LYS A 95 -3.42 -52.93 -12.43
CA LYS A 95 -2.92 -52.99 -11.04
C LYS A 95 -1.41 -53.00 -10.92
N LYS A 96 -0.66 -52.87 -12.03
CA LYS A 96 0.81 -52.85 -12.03
C LYS A 96 1.30 -51.43 -12.32
N LEU A 97 2.30 -50.98 -11.56
CA LEU A 97 2.89 -49.64 -11.69
C LEU A 97 4.38 -49.78 -11.98
N LEU A 98 4.81 -49.36 -13.17
CA LEU A 98 6.22 -49.30 -13.54
C LEU A 98 6.85 -48.07 -12.87
N VAL A 99 7.89 -48.29 -12.06
CA VAL A 99 8.55 -47.23 -11.29
C VAL A 99 10.04 -47.21 -11.60
N ALA A 100 10.54 -46.07 -12.05
CA ALA A 100 11.97 -45.81 -12.16
C ALA A 100 12.55 -45.58 -10.77
N MET A 101 13.54 -46.36 -10.37
CA MET A 101 14.15 -46.34 -9.03
C MET A 101 15.67 -46.25 -9.15
N ALA A 102 16.28 -45.44 -8.28
CA ALA A 102 17.74 -45.38 -8.13
C ALA A 102 18.31 -46.68 -7.52
N ASP A 103 17.60 -47.29 -6.57
CA ASP A 103 17.94 -48.59 -5.99
C ASP A 103 16.72 -49.54 -6.11
N PRO A 104 16.68 -50.41 -7.13
CA PRO A 104 15.57 -51.34 -7.34
C PRO A 104 15.53 -52.49 -6.31
N LEU A 105 16.55 -52.62 -5.46
CA LEU A 105 16.61 -53.63 -4.39
C LEU A 105 16.11 -53.09 -3.04
N ASN A 106 15.66 -51.84 -2.98
CA ASN A 106 15.11 -51.25 -1.78
C ASN A 106 13.69 -51.77 -1.50
N LEU A 107 13.60 -52.93 -0.85
CA LEU A 107 12.32 -53.58 -0.52
C LEU A 107 11.40 -52.70 0.32
N GLN A 108 11.94 -51.93 1.27
CA GLN A 108 11.16 -50.97 2.08
C GLN A 108 10.47 -49.92 1.21
N ALA A 109 11.19 -49.36 0.22
CA ALA A 109 10.62 -48.40 -0.70
C ALA A 109 9.52 -49.03 -1.55
N ILE A 110 9.72 -50.27 -2.01
CA ILE A 110 8.72 -51.01 -2.79
C ILE A 110 7.45 -51.25 -1.97
N ASP A 111 7.58 -51.70 -0.72
CA ASP A 111 6.45 -51.97 0.19
C ASP A 111 5.67 -50.70 0.54
N ASP A 112 6.37 -49.61 0.85
CA ASP A 112 5.74 -48.32 1.14
C ASP A 112 4.99 -47.78 -0.09
N LEU A 113 5.55 -47.91 -1.29
CA LEU A 113 4.93 -47.46 -2.54
C LEU A 113 3.75 -48.35 -2.96
N ASN A 114 3.83 -49.67 -2.71
CA ASN A 114 2.71 -50.59 -2.87
C ASN A 114 1.52 -50.14 -1.99
N LEU A 115 1.78 -49.78 -0.72
CA LEU A 115 0.75 -49.34 0.21
C LEU A 115 0.12 -48.00 -0.21
N ILE A 116 0.94 -47.03 -0.60
CA ILE A 116 0.48 -45.69 -1.01
C ILE A 116 -0.38 -45.76 -2.26
N THR A 117 0.04 -46.56 -3.25
CA THR A 117 -0.62 -46.58 -4.58
C THR A 117 -1.64 -47.67 -4.77
N LYS A 118 -1.69 -48.66 -3.86
CA LYS A 118 -2.51 -49.87 -3.97
C LYS A 118 -2.28 -50.63 -5.29
N CYS A 119 -1.10 -50.47 -5.88
CA CYS A 119 -0.67 -51.10 -7.12
C CYS A 119 0.57 -51.96 -6.84
N GLU A 120 0.74 -53.06 -7.58
CA GLU A 120 1.95 -53.88 -7.59
C GLU A 120 3.08 -53.10 -8.28
N ILE A 121 4.12 -52.70 -7.53
CA ILE A 121 5.27 -51.99 -8.08
C ILE A 121 6.13 -52.94 -8.92
N LYS A 122 6.39 -52.55 -10.17
CA LYS A 122 7.40 -53.15 -11.05
C LYS A 122 8.61 -52.21 -11.09
N PRO A 123 9.71 -52.56 -10.42
CA PRO A 123 10.89 -51.70 -10.40
C PRO A 123 11.59 -51.72 -11.77
N ALA A 124 12.00 -50.54 -12.21
CA ALA A 124 12.93 -50.35 -13.31
C ALA A 124 14.09 -49.49 -12.80
N VAL A 125 15.31 -49.78 -13.24
CA VAL A 125 16.48 -49.01 -12.83
C VAL A 125 16.69 -47.82 -13.76
N ALA A 126 16.93 -46.64 -13.19
CA ALA A 126 17.25 -45.44 -13.95
C ALA A 126 18.33 -44.61 -13.23
N ASP A 127 18.95 -43.67 -13.95
CA ASP A 127 19.99 -42.83 -13.36
C ASP A 127 19.40 -41.93 -12.25
N PRO A 128 19.97 -41.93 -11.02
CA PRO A 128 19.51 -41.08 -9.94
C PRO A 128 19.48 -39.58 -10.30
N LYS A 129 20.41 -39.10 -11.13
CA LYS A 129 20.44 -37.70 -11.59
C LYS A 129 19.23 -37.40 -12.49
N GLN A 130 18.90 -38.32 -13.38
CA GLN A 130 17.73 -38.18 -14.26
C GLN A 130 16.42 -38.23 -13.47
N ILE A 131 16.32 -39.14 -12.49
CA ILE A 131 15.14 -39.23 -11.61
C ILE A 131 14.95 -37.91 -10.84
N GLN A 132 16.00 -37.37 -10.22
CA GLN A 132 15.92 -36.10 -9.49
C GLN A 132 15.59 -34.90 -10.38
N ALA A 133 16.16 -34.85 -11.59
CA ALA A 133 15.83 -33.82 -12.57
C ALA A 133 14.35 -33.89 -13.00
N ALA A 134 13.83 -35.08 -13.24
CA ALA A 134 12.42 -35.31 -13.59
C ALA A 134 11.48 -34.92 -12.43
N ILE A 135 11.80 -35.30 -11.18
CA ILE A 135 11.06 -34.90 -9.98
C ILE A 135 11.00 -33.36 -9.87
N LYS A 136 12.14 -32.67 -10.04
CA LYS A 136 12.18 -31.20 -10.04
C LYS A 136 11.32 -30.61 -11.15
N LYS A 137 11.45 -31.08 -12.39
CA LYS A 137 10.69 -30.59 -13.55
C LYS A 137 9.18 -30.70 -13.37
N ILE A 138 8.71 -31.82 -12.80
CA ILE A 138 7.28 -32.11 -12.66
C ILE A 138 6.66 -31.41 -11.44
N HIS A 139 7.38 -31.34 -10.31
CA HIS A 139 6.88 -30.62 -9.13
C HIS A 139 6.99 -29.10 -9.23
N SER A 140 7.89 -28.56 -10.06
CA SER A 140 7.92 -27.13 -10.39
C SER A 140 6.69 -26.68 -11.19
N LYS A 141 6.15 -27.54 -12.07
CA LYS A 141 4.89 -27.26 -12.80
C LYS A 141 3.66 -27.20 -11.88
N LYS A 142 3.67 -27.92 -10.75
CA LYS A 142 2.52 -28.04 -9.83
C LYS A 142 2.33 -26.86 -8.88
N LYS A 143 3.34 -25.99 -8.68
CA LYS A 143 3.21 -24.78 -7.84
C LYS A 143 2.86 -23.51 -8.61
N VAL A 144 2.91 -23.57 -9.95
CA VAL A 144 2.54 -22.45 -10.83
C VAL A 144 1.14 -22.66 -11.42
N ALA A 145 0.66 -23.90 -11.52
CA ALA A 145 -0.66 -24.21 -12.08
C ALA A 145 -1.86 -23.92 -11.14
N ASP A 146 -1.65 -23.79 -9.83
CA ASP A 146 -2.71 -23.38 -8.87
C ASP A 146 -2.88 -21.85 -8.82
N LEU A 147 -2.02 -21.09 -9.51
CA LEU A 147 -2.29 -19.69 -9.84
C LEU A 147 -3.06 -19.72 -11.16
N GLU A 148 -4.34 -19.36 -11.14
CA GLU A 148 -5.17 -19.14 -12.33
C GLU A 148 -4.61 -17.97 -13.18
N ILE A 149 -3.47 -18.19 -13.81
CA ILE A 149 -2.88 -17.29 -14.80
C ILE A 149 -2.48 -18.18 -15.98
N SER A 150 -3.50 -18.78 -16.61
CA SER A 150 -3.37 -19.42 -17.91
C SER A 150 -3.88 -18.47 -18.97
N THR A 151 -3.00 -17.65 -19.53
CA THR A 151 -3.17 -17.13 -20.91
C THR A 151 -1.79 -16.82 -21.53
N PRO A 152 -1.48 -17.35 -22.73
CA PRO A 152 -0.32 -16.96 -23.55
C PRO A 152 -0.36 -15.51 -24.06
N GLU A 153 -1.35 -14.71 -23.67
CA GLU A 153 -1.59 -13.32 -24.14
C GLU A 153 -1.03 -12.24 -23.19
N LEU A 154 -0.38 -12.64 -22.08
CA LEU A 154 0.12 -11.73 -21.03
C LEU A 154 1.45 -11.04 -21.35
N GLU A 155 2.04 -11.27 -22.52
CA GLU A 155 3.34 -10.68 -22.88
C GLU A 155 3.30 -9.15 -23.08
N VAL A 156 2.12 -8.51 -23.14
CA VAL A 156 2.03 -7.03 -23.18
C VAL A 156 0.86 -6.48 -22.34
N LEU A 157 0.89 -6.63 -21.00
CA LEU A 157 -0.03 -5.85 -20.14
C LEU A 157 0.32 -4.36 -20.12
N PHE A 158 1.60 -4.02 -20.25
CA PHE A 158 2.08 -2.65 -20.34
C PHE A 158 3.51 -2.59 -20.89
N GLN A 159 3.85 -1.46 -21.51
CA GLN A 159 5.21 -1.17 -21.98
C GLN A 159 5.94 -0.30 -20.96
N ILE A 160 7.17 -0.68 -20.61
CA ILE A 160 8.07 0.17 -19.82
C ILE A 160 8.67 1.21 -20.77
N VAL A 161 8.60 2.49 -20.39
CA VAL A 161 9.18 3.59 -21.16
C VAL A 161 10.45 4.02 -20.47
N HIS A 162 11.61 3.75 -21.06
CA HIS A 162 12.87 4.29 -20.55
C HIS A 162 13.06 5.73 -21.06
N GLN A 163 13.54 6.62 -20.20
CA GLN A 163 13.78 8.03 -20.57
C GLN A 163 14.81 8.20 -21.70
N ASN A 164 15.61 7.16 -21.99
CA ASN A 164 16.62 7.17 -23.03
C ASN A 164 16.08 6.82 -24.44
N ASP A 165 14.85 6.31 -24.55
CA ASP A 165 14.29 5.80 -25.81
C ASP A 165 13.78 6.91 -26.74
N MET A 166 13.77 8.17 -26.30
CA MET A 166 13.37 9.32 -27.12
C MET A 166 14.54 9.94 -27.91
N GLU A 167 15.80 9.58 -27.64
CA GLU A 167 16.95 10.22 -28.29
C GLU A 167 18.01 9.30 -28.90
N ASN A 168 18.01 7.98 -28.66
CA ASN A 168 18.91 7.09 -29.41
C ASN A 168 18.31 5.70 -29.61
N GLY A 169 17.95 5.38 -30.85
CA GLY A 169 17.68 4.01 -31.28
C GLY A 169 18.96 3.18 -31.25
N GLN A 170 19.24 2.52 -30.13
CA GLN A 170 20.27 1.48 -30.06
C GLN A 170 19.65 0.16 -29.60
N ASP A 171 19.88 -0.85 -30.43
CA ASP A 171 19.45 -2.23 -30.23
C ASP A 171 19.99 -2.81 -28.92
N LEU A 172 19.07 -3.36 -28.13
CA LEU A 172 19.36 -4.18 -26.94
C LEU A 172 20.10 -5.46 -27.36
N SER A 173 21.21 -5.76 -26.67
CA SER A 173 22.08 -6.89 -27.02
C SER A 173 21.42 -8.25 -26.73
N VAL A 174 21.69 -9.22 -27.61
CA VAL A 174 21.17 -10.60 -27.57
C VAL A 174 21.60 -11.38 -26.31
N ALA A 175 22.55 -10.85 -25.53
CA ALA A 175 23.00 -11.45 -24.27
C ALA A 175 21.97 -11.27 -23.13
N ASP A 176 21.19 -10.19 -23.14
CA ASP A 176 20.17 -9.90 -22.10
C ASP A 176 18.92 -10.79 -22.23
N LEU A 177 18.68 -11.35 -23.42
CA LEU A 177 17.53 -12.21 -23.71
C LEU A 177 17.67 -13.62 -23.11
N LYS A 178 18.89 -14.11 -22.85
CA LYS A 178 19.08 -15.48 -22.32
C LYS A 178 18.76 -15.61 -20.82
N MET A 179 18.86 -14.53 -20.04
CA MET A 179 18.41 -14.50 -18.63
C MET A 179 16.89 -14.41 -18.47
N GLN A 180 16.14 -14.14 -19.55
CA GLN A 180 14.68 -13.99 -19.49
C GLN A 180 13.91 -15.32 -19.50
N SER A 181 14.56 -16.43 -19.91
CA SER A 181 13.87 -17.73 -20.05
C SER A 181 13.50 -18.42 -18.74
N GLU A 182 14.19 -18.14 -17.63
CA GLU A 182 13.86 -18.68 -16.28
C GLU A 182 13.01 -17.72 -15.43
N GLN A 183 12.87 -16.45 -15.84
CA GLN A 183 12.16 -15.40 -15.08
C GLN A 183 10.72 -15.15 -15.57
N ALA A 184 10.28 -15.75 -16.68
CA ALA A 184 8.98 -15.50 -17.30
C ALA A 184 7.78 -15.56 -16.33
N PRO A 185 7.68 -16.51 -15.38
CA PRO A 185 6.58 -16.53 -14.41
C PRO A 185 6.62 -15.35 -13.42
N ILE A 186 7.81 -14.94 -12.97
CA ILE A 186 7.98 -13.84 -12.02
C ILE A 186 7.67 -12.49 -12.68
N ILE A 187 8.11 -12.31 -13.93
CA ILE A 187 7.77 -11.14 -14.73
C ILE A 187 6.25 -11.02 -14.86
N SER A 188 5.58 -12.13 -15.19
CA SER A 188 4.12 -12.18 -15.32
C SER A 188 3.42 -11.82 -14.01
N ILE A 189 3.87 -12.36 -12.87
CA ILE A 189 3.29 -12.05 -11.55
C ILE A 189 3.40 -10.55 -11.25
N VAL A 190 4.59 -9.96 -11.41
CA VAL A 190 4.79 -8.52 -11.15
C VAL A 190 3.92 -7.68 -12.08
N ASN A 191 3.82 -8.05 -13.35
CA ASN A 191 2.99 -7.34 -14.33
C ASN A 191 1.49 -7.42 -13.96
N VAL A 192 1.00 -8.61 -13.58
CA VAL A 192 -0.39 -8.80 -13.15
C VAL A 192 -0.70 -7.98 -11.90
N VAL A 193 0.17 -8.01 -10.88
CA VAL A 193 -0.01 -7.24 -9.64
C VAL A 193 -0.10 -5.73 -9.93
N ILE A 194 0.76 -5.20 -10.81
CA ILE A 194 0.73 -3.78 -11.20
C ILE A 194 -0.52 -3.46 -12.01
N HIS A 195 -0.86 -4.27 -13.02
CA HIS A 195 -2.02 -4.05 -13.87
C HIS A 195 -3.33 -4.11 -13.06
N GLU A 196 -3.49 -5.11 -12.19
CA GLU A 196 -4.64 -5.22 -11.29
C GLU A 196 -4.75 -3.98 -10.41
N ALA A 197 -3.66 -3.51 -9.81
CA ALA A 197 -3.66 -2.29 -8.99
C ALA A 197 -4.13 -1.05 -9.78
N ILE A 198 -3.72 -0.92 -11.05
CA ILE A 198 -4.15 0.17 -11.94
C ILE A 198 -5.64 0.06 -12.28
N GLN A 199 -6.11 -1.13 -12.69
CA GLN A 199 -7.53 -1.41 -12.92
C GLN A 199 -8.35 -1.14 -11.64
N GLU A 200 -7.73 -1.38 -10.48
CA GLU A 200 -8.35 -1.14 -9.20
C GLU A 200 -8.37 0.31 -8.74
N ARG A 201 -7.64 1.20 -9.43
CA ARG A 201 -7.38 2.59 -9.02
C ARG A 201 -6.74 2.65 -7.63
N ALA A 202 -5.84 1.71 -7.33
CA ALA A 202 -5.04 1.73 -6.13
C ALA A 202 -4.04 2.91 -6.17
N SER A 203 -3.78 3.52 -5.01
CA SER A 203 -2.74 4.56 -4.86
C SER A 203 -1.36 3.96 -4.61
N ASP A 204 -1.31 2.84 -3.89
CA ASP A 204 -0.05 2.18 -3.49
C ASP A 204 -0.21 0.65 -3.55
N ILE A 205 0.85 -0.04 -3.97
CA ILE A 205 1.02 -1.49 -3.87
C ILE A 205 2.07 -1.75 -2.79
N HIS A 206 1.78 -2.67 -1.87
CA HIS A 206 2.66 -3.10 -0.81
C HIS A 206 3.00 -4.57 -1.01
N ILE A 207 4.27 -4.91 -1.14
CA ILE A 207 4.78 -6.28 -1.24
C ILE A 207 5.63 -6.51 0.00
N GLU A 208 5.13 -7.33 0.92
CA GLU A 208 5.63 -7.44 2.29
C GLU A 208 6.00 -8.90 2.62
N PRO A 209 7.29 -9.21 2.81
CA PRO A 209 7.70 -10.56 3.20
C PRO A 209 7.32 -10.83 4.67
N GLN A 210 6.79 -12.03 4.91
CA GLN A 210 6.57 -12.61 6.24
C GLN A 210 7.45 -13.85 6.40
N ALA A 211 7.36 -14.52 7.55
CA ALA A 211 8.15 -15.71 7.84
C ALA A 211 7.89 -16.87 6.85
N ASP A 212 6.64 -17.06 6.44
CA ASP A 212 6.18 -18.21 5.65
C ASP A 212 5.52 -17.83 4.31
N SER A 213 5.16 -16.55 4.14
CA SER A 213 4.41 -16.05 2.99
C SER A 213 4.85 -14.65 2.57
N LEU A 214 4.54 -14.30 1.33
CA LEU A 214 4.74 -12.98 0.75
C LEU A 214 3.35 -12.34 0.55
N ILE A 215 3.04 -11.31 1.32
CA ILE A 215 1.73 -10.67 1.29
C ILE A 215 1.78 -9.49 0.32
N VAL A 216 0.83 -9.45 -0.62
CA VAL A 216 0.60 -8.31 -1.51
C VAL A 216 -0.68 -7.60 -1.09
N ARG A 217 -0.55 -6.34 -0.65
CA ARG A 217 -1.68 -5.46 -0.31
C ARG A 217 -1.76 -4.29 -1.27
N GLN A 218 -2.95 -3.78 -1.51
CA GLN A 218 -3.18 -2.58 -2.31
C GLN A 218 -3.94 -1.55 -1.48
N ARG A 219 -3.52 -0.29 -1.55
CA ARG A 219 -4.27 0.82 -0.96
C ARG A 219 -5.27 1.34 -1.99
N VAL A 220 -6.56 1.12 -1.75
CA VAL A 220 -7.64 1.64 -2.60
C VAL A 220 -8.49 2.59 -1.78
N ASP A 221 -8.65 3.82 -2.25
CA ASP A 221 -9.38 4.89 -1.54
C ASP A 221 -8.94 5.10 -0.08
N GLY A 222 -7.62 4.98 0.16
CA GLY A 222 -7.01 5.20 1.49
C GLY A 222 -6.95 3.97 2.38
N VAL A 223 -7.71 2.91 2.07
CA VAL A 223 -7.78 1.67 2.86
C VAL A 223 -6.90 0.58 2.24
N LEU A 224 -6.16 -0.16 3.08
CA LEU A 224 -5.36 -1.30 2.66
C LEU A 224 -6.21 -2.56 2.55
N TYR A 225 -6.10 -3.25 1.43
CA TYR A 225 -6.74 -4.53 1.18
C TYR A 225 -5.68 -5.57 0.85
N GLU A 226 -5.72 -6.72 1.50
CA GLU A 226 -4.93 -7.89 1.11
C GLU A 226 -5.49 -8.49 -0.19
N LYS A 227 -4.61 -8.71 -1.16
CA LYS A 227 -4.98 -9.13 -2.53
C LYS A 227 -4.45 -10.50 -2.86
N HIS A 228 -3.16 -10.71 -2.59
CA HIS A 228 -2.50 -11.98 -2.87
C HIS A 228 -1.66 -12.41 -1.69
N GLN A 229 -1.70 -13.71 -1.41
CA GLN A 229 -0.73 -14.36 -0.53
C GLN A 229 0.10 -15.32 -1.38
N LEU A 230 1.35 -14.94 -1.62
CA LEU A 230 2.28 -15.68 -2.47
C LEU A 230 3.28 -16.48 -1.63
N PRO A 231 3.89 -17.54 -2.15
CA PRO A 231 4.89 -18.30 -1.40
C PRO A 231 6.16 -17.51 -1.09
N GLN A 232 6.71 -17.61 0.12
CA GLN A 232 7.89 -16.80 0.49
C GLN A 232 9.12 -17.04 -0.39
N TRP A 233 9.28 -18.23 -0.99
CA TRP A 233 10.43 -18.55 -1.84
C TRP A 233 10.52 -17.71 -3.13
N ILE A 234 9.43 -17.09 -3.60
CA ILE A 234 9.47 -16.21 -4.78
C ILE A 234 9.92 -14.78 -4.46
N HIS A 235 9.93 -14.39 -3.18
CA HIS A 235 10.21 -13.02 -2.74
C HIS A 235 11.52 -12.44 -3.32
N PRO A 236 12.67 -13.14 -3.30
CA PRO A 236 13.91 -12.58 -3.84
C PRO A 236 13.83 -12.27 -5.34
N ALA A 237 13.10 -13.09 -6.11
CA ALA A 237 12.93 -12.90 -7.54
C ALA A 237 11.98 -11.72 -7.84
N VAL A 238 10.90 -11.57 -7.06
CA VAL A 238 9.98 -10.43 -7.17
C VAL A 238 10.72 -9.12 -6.89
N VAL A 239 11.50 -9.05 -5.80
CA VAL A 239 12.28 -7.85 -5.46
C VAL A 239 13.31 -7.55 -6.55
N SER A 240 14.04 -8.55 -7.03
CA SER A 240 15.02 -8.38 -8.11
C SER A 240 14.37 -7.85 -9.38
N ARG A 241 13.21 -8.38 -9.79
CA ARG A 241 12.47 -7.89 -10.96
C ARG A 241 12.06 -6.43 -10.80
N VAL A 242 11.52 -6.06 -9.64
CA VAL A 242 11.13 -4.67 -9.35
C VAL A 242 12.34 -3.73 -9.35
N LYS A 243 13.48 -4.15 -8.78
CA LYS A 243 14.73 -3.37 -8.81
C LYS A 243 15.26 -3.15 -10.22
N ILE A 244 15.26 -4.18 -11.06
CA ILE A 244 15.63 -4.08 -12.48
C ILE A 244 14.75 -3.06 -13.20
N MET A 245 13.43 -3.18 -13.02
CA MET A 245 12.44 -2.27 -13.61
C MET A 245 12.66 -0.80 -13.21
N ALA A 246 13.19 -0.55 -12.01
CA ALA A 246 13.41 0.78 -11.44
C ALA A 246 14.86 1.28 -11.54
N ASN A 247 15.74 0.55 -12.23
CA ASN A 247 17.19 0.80 -12.32
C ASN A 247 17.87 0.95 -10.93
N MET A 248 17.54 0.05 -10.00
CA MET A 248 18.10 -0.02 -8.66
C MET A 248 19.20 -1.09 -8.55
N ASP A 249 20.06 -1.00 -7.53
CA ASP A 249 21.11 -1.99 -7.28
C ASP A 249 20.52 -3.28 -6.67
N ILE A 250 20.63 -4.37 -7.43
CA ILE A 250 20.12 -5.70 -7.07
C ILE A 250 20.99 -6.37 -5.99
N ALA A 251 22.29 -6.09 -6.00
CA ALA A 251 23.25 -6.68 -5.08
C ALA A 251 23.12 -6.06 -3.68
N GLU A 252 22.84 -4.76 -3.61
CA GLU A 252 22.61 -4.08 -2.34
C GLU A 252 21.20 -4.36 -1.80
N LYS A 253 21.10 -4.85 -0.56
CA LYS A 253 19.84 -5.26 0.09
C LYS A 253 19.74 -4.77 1.54
N ARG A 254 20.78 -4.09 2.04
CA ARG A 254 20.95 -3.72 3.46
C ARG A 254 20.57 -2.27 3.73
N ILE A 255 20.39 -1.46 2.68
CA ILE A 255 19.97 -0.07 2.76
C ILE A 255 18.69 0.14 1.93
N PRO A 256 17.84 1.11 2.31
CA PRO A 256 16.70 1.49 1.48
C PRO A 256 17.14 2.00 0.10
N GLN A 257 16.32 1.76 -0.92
CA GLN A 257 16.55 2.24 -2.27
C GLN A 257 15.26 2.80 -2.86
N ASP A 258 15.39 3.88 -3.63
CA ASP A 258 14.27 4.53 -4.31
C ASP A 258 14.54 4.60 -5.82
N GLY A 259 13.49 4.42 -6.60
CA GLY A 259 13.56 4.36 -8.05
C GLY A 259 12.24 4.77 -8.66
N LYS A 260 12.29 5.07 -9.96
CA LYS A 260 11.12 5.54 -10.71
C LYS A 260 11.06 4.76 -12.02
N ILE A 261 9.85 4.44 -12.44
CA ILE A 261 9.59 3.82 -13.73
C ILE A 261 8.37 4.49 -14.35
N ARG A 262 8.40 4.70 -15.66
CA ARG A 262 7.23 5.10 -16.43
C ARG A 262 6.70 3.89 -17.19
N ILE A 263 5.40 3.65 -17.09
CA ILE A 263 4.72 2.57 -17.80
C ILE A 263 3.54 3.10 -18.60
N PHE A 264 3.23 2.43 -19.71
CA PHE A 264 2.09 2.74 -20.57
C PHE A 264 1.07 1.60 -20.53
N VAL A 265 -0.12 1.87 -20.00
CA VAL A 265 -1.20 0.88 -19.77
C VAL A 265 -2.53 1.48 -20.25
N ASN A 266 -3.31 0.75 -21.04
CA ASN A 266 -4.64 1.18 -21.52
C ASN A 266 -4.67 2.59 -22.14
N SER A 267 -3.69 2.90 -22.99
CA SER A 267 -3.52 4.22 -23.62
C SER A 267 -3.21 5.38 -22.66
N LEU A 268 -2.76 5.10 -21.43
CA LEU A 268 -2.40 6.10 -20.43
C LEU A 268 -0.99 5.85 -19.88
N TYR A 269 -0.28 6.94 -19.61
CA TYR A 269 1.01 6.91 -18.93
C TYR A 269 0.84 6.96 -17.40
N TYR A 270 1.55 6.09 -16.71
CA TYR A 270 1.66 6.07 -15.26
C TYR A 270 3.12 6.19 -14.85
N ASP A 271 3.40 7.06 -13.90
CA ASP A 271 4.71 7.13 -13.24
C ASP A 271 4.62 6.33 -11.94
N LEU A 272 5.40 5.26 -11.80
CA LEU A 272 5.47 4.50 -10.57
C LEU A 272 6.71 4.92 -9.79
N ARG A 273 6.53 5.11 -8.48
CA ARG A 273 7.64 5.33 -7.55
C ARG A 273 7.80 4.13 -6.66
N ILE A 274 8.99 3.60 -6.68
CA ILE A 274 9.29 2.33 -6.05
C ILE A 274 10.28 2.63 -4.93
N SER A 275 9.97 2.14 -3.74
CA SER A 275 10.86 2.19 -2.59
C SER A 275 11.04 0.78 -2.06
N THR A 276 12.28 0.36 -1.85
CA THR A 276 12.64 -0.89 -1.17
C THR A 276 13.26 -0.57 0.18
N MET A 277 12.93 -1.36 1.21
CA MET A 277 13.47 -1.18 2.56
C MET A 277 13.75 -2.56 3.19
N PRO A 278 14.94 -2.77 3.78
CA PRO A 278 15.25 -4.02 4.48
C PRO A 278 14.32 -4.25 5.67
N THR A 279 13.86 -5.49 5.84
CA THR A 279 13.11 -5.96 7.01
C THR A 279 13.67 -7.31 7.47
N ILE A 280 13.18 -7.84 8.60
CA ILE A 280 13.66 -9.11 9.18
C ILE A 280 13.48 -10.33 8.26
N PHE A 281 12.51 -10.30 7.33
CA PHE A 281 12.22 -11.42 6.41
C PHE A 281 12.60 -11.13 4.96
N GLY A 282 13.34 -10.04 4.71
CA GLY A 282 13.74 -9.58 3.38
C GLY A 282 13.30 -8.14 3.09
N GLU A 283 13.48 -7.67 1.86
CA GLU A 283 13.10 -6.31 1.50
C GLU A 283 11.58 -6.17 1.35
N LYS A 284 11.00 -5.19 2.04
CA LYS A 284 9.66 -4.69 1.76
C LYS A 284 9.72 -3.76 0.55
N VAL A 285 8.78 -3.91 -0.37
CA VAL A 285 8.65 -3.05 -1.55
C VAL A 285 7.32 -2.29 -1.49
N VAL A 286 7.38 -0.99 -1.75
CA VAL A 286 6.20 -0.14 -1.91
C VAL A 286 6.26 0.52 -3.28
N ILE A 287 5.18 0.38 -4.06
CA ILE A 287 5.04 1.00 -5.38
C ILE A 287 3.89 2.00 -5.30
N ARG A 288 4.19 3.30 -5.33
CA ARG A 288 3.18 4.35 -5.47
C ARG A 288 2.85 4.56 -6.94
N ILE A 289 1.57 4.48 -7.27
CA ILE A 289 1.06 4.65 -8.63
C ILE A 289 0.62 6.10 -8.81
N LEU A 290 1.37 6.87 -9.60
CA LEU A 290 0.98 8.22 -9.98
C LEU A 290 0.38 8.16 -11.38
N ASN A 291 -0.92 8.45 -11.45
CA ASN A 291 -1.59 8.61 -12.72
C ASN A 291 -1.26 10.00 -13.26
N ARG A 292 -0.48 10.06 -14.34
CA ARG A 292 -0.12 11.32 -15.01
C ARG A 292 -1.25 11.90 -15.86
N LYS A 293 -2.46 11.31 -15.79
CA LYS A 293 -3.62 11.93 -16.43
C LYS A 293 -3.69 13.38 -16.00
N GLU A 294 -3.97 14.24 -16.97
CA GLU A 294 -4.45 15.59 -16.76
C GLU A 294 -5.79 15.46 -16.01
N THR A 295 -5.72 15.28 -14.69
CA THR A 295 -6.89 15.26 -13.83
C THR A 295 -7.38 16.69 -13.77
N HIS A 296 -8.20 17.05 -14.77
CA HIS A 296 -9.00 18.27 -14.81
C HIS A 296 -10.06 18.19 -13.71
N VAL A 297 -9.62 18.21 -12.45
CA VAL A 297 -10.49 18.32 -11.30
C VAL A 297 -10.83 19.80 -11.20
N ARG A 298 -12.08 20.15 -11.47
CA ARG A 298 -12.54 21.52 -11.26
C ARG A 298 -12.82 21.70 -9.77
N LEU A 299 -12.73 22.93 -9.29
CA LEU A 299 -13.07 23.26 -7.90
C LEU A 299 -14.48 22.76 -7.49
N VAL A 300 -15.43 22.78 -8.42
CA VAL A 300 -16.81 22.26 -8.21
C VAL A 300 -16.88 20.74 -8.05
N ASP A 301 -15.91 20.00 -8.59
CA ASP A 301 -15.91 18.53 -8.56
C ASP A 301 -15.35 17.98 -7.22
N LEU A 302 -14.74 18.85 -6.39
CA LEU A 302 -14.19 18.48 -5.08
C LEU A 302 -15.28 18.07 -4.07
N GLY A 303 -16.53 18.52 -4.29
CA GLY A 303 -17.66 18.31 -3.38
C GLY A 303 -17.68 19.26 -2.19
N LEU A 304 -17.05 20.43 -2.32
CA LEU A 304 -17.28 21.56 -1.43
C LEU A 304 -18.63 22.21 -1.79
N ASP A 305 -19.28 22.77 -0.77
CA ASP A 305 -20.53 23.54 -0.93
C ASP A 305 -20.37 24.70 -1.93
N GLU A 306 -21.43 25.03 -2.69
CA GLU A 306 -21.37 26.06 -3.72
C GLU A 306 -21.02 27.44 -3.15
N GLY A 307 -21.54 27.76 -1.95
CA GLY A 307 -21.20 29.00 -1.25
C GLY A 307 -19.71 29.06 -0.87
N LYS A 308 -19.15 27.93 -0.45
CA LYS A 308 -17.70 27.79 -0.18
C LYS A 308 -16.87 28.00 -1.45
N VAL A 309 -17.24 27.35 -2.55
CA VAL A 309 -16.55 27.49 -3.85
C VAL A 309 -16.63 28.94 -4.35
N GLY A 310 -17.79 29.58 -4.23
CA GLY A 310 -17.97 30.99 -4.59
C GLY A 310 -17.07 31.93 -3.79
N LYS A 311 -16.97 31.74 -2.46
CA LYS A 311 -16.04 32.49 -1.60
C LYS A 311 -14.59 32.28 -2.02
N MET A 312 -14.18 31.02 -2.26
CA MET A 312 -12.82 30.71 -2.74
C MET A 312 -12.52 31.41 -4.05
N ARG A 313 -13.41 31.38 -5.04
CA ARG A 313 -13.22 32.06 -6.33
C ARG A 313 -12.98 33.56 -6.17
N GLY A 314 -13.79 34.23 -5.34
CA GLY A 314 -13.62 35.66 -5.07
C GLY A 314 -12.27 36.00 -4.43
N LEU A 315 -11.75 35.13 -3.55
CA LEU A 315 -10.46 35.31 -2.90
C LEU A 315 -9.28 34.91 -3.80
N ASN A 316 -9.42 33.85 -4.59
CA ASN A 316 -8.41 33.36 -5.53
C ASN A 316 -8.15 34.35 -6.67
N ALA A 317 -9.13 35.19 -7.03
CA ALA A 317 -8.97 36.22 -8.05
C ALA A 317 -8.16 37.45 -7.58
N ARG A 318 -7.70 37.48 -6.32
CA ARG A 318 -6.83 38.55 -5.83
C ARG A 318 -5.46 38.45 -6.48
N LYS A 319 -4.86 39.60 -6.79
CA LYS A 319 -3.50 39.67 -7.37
C LYS A 319 -2.42 39.23 -6.39
N GLN A 320 -2.66 39.41 -5.09
CA GLN A 320 -1.70 39.08 -4.05
C GLN A 320 -2.35 38.50 -2.80
N GLY A 321 -1.55 37.79 -2.02
CA GLY A 321 -1.94 37.23 -0.73
C GLY A 321 -1.53 35.76 -0.60
N LEU A 322 -1.71 35.22 0.60
CA LEU A 322 -1.34 33.85 0.94
C LEU A 322 -2.60 33.00 1.10
N ILE A 323 -2.64 31.87 0.40
CA ILE A 323 -3.68 30.85 0.48
C ILE A 323 -3.07 29.56 1.00
N LEU A 324 -3.65 28.99 2.05
CA LEU A 324 -3.13 27.78 2.68
C LEU A 324 -4.14 26.63 2.62
N MET A 325 -3.66 25.46 2.20
CA MET A 325 -4.38 24.19 2.32
C MET A 325 -3.81 23.41 3.49
N THR A 326 -4.65 22.94 4.40
CA THR A 326 -4.22 22.15 5.56
C THR A 326 -4.89 20.80 5.63
N GLY A 327 -4.23 19.88 6.36
CA GLY A 327 -4.71 18.53 6.60
C GLY A 327 -3.59 17.49 6.52
N PRO A 328 -3.87 16.25 6.96
CA PRO A 328 -2.90 15.17 6.99
C PRO A 328 -2.51 14.73 5.58
N THR A 329 -1.55 13.83 5.50
CA THR A 329 -1.18 13.16 4.24
C THR A 329 -2.39 12.44 3.65
N GLY A 330 -2.60 12.58 2.33
CA GLY A 330 -3.72 11.95 1.65
C GLY A 330 -5.07 12.67 1.79
N SER A 331 -5.12 13.87 2.39
CA SER A 331 -6.36 14.67 2.48
C SER A 331 -6.76 15.39 1.19
N GLY A 332 -5.98 15.26 0.11
CA GLY A 332 -6.28 15.85 -1.20
C GLY A 332 -5.80 17.31 -1.39
N LYS A 333 -4.89 17.83 -0.54
CA LYS A 333 -4.36 19.21 -0.65
C LYS A 333 -3.81 19.53 -2.04
N SER A 334 -2.91 18.68 -2.56
CA SER A 334 -2.30 18.90 -3.88
C SER A 334 -3.33 18.86 -5.01
N THR A 335 -4.38 18.04 -4.87
CA THR A 335 -5.49 18.00 -5.84
C THR A 335 -6.29 19.31 -5.81
N THR A 336 -6.57 19.86 -4.64
CA THR A 336 -7.26 21.15 -4.50
C THR A 336 -6.41 22.31 -4.99
N LEU A 337 -5.10 22.33 -4.69
CA LEU A 337 -4.18 23.33 -5.24
C LEU A 337 -4.15 23.28 -6.77
N ASN A 338 -4.05 22.08 -7.35
CA ASN A 338 -4.10 21.92 -8.80
C ASN A 338 -5.43 22.43 -9.40
N ALA A 339 -6.56 22.15 -8.75
CA ALA A 339 -7.86 22.66 -9.17
C ALA A 339 -7.93 24.20 -9.16
N ILE A 340 -7.31 24.85 -8.16
CA ILE A 340 -7.21 26.31 -8.09
C ILE A 340 -6.31 26.84 -9.22
N LEU A 341 -5.11 26.29 -9.39
CA LEU A 341 -4.16 26.71 -10.43
C LEU A 341 -4.76 26.56 -11.83
N HIS A 342 -5.49 25.48 -12.07
CA HIS A 342 -6.17 25.26 -13.34
C HIS A 342 -7.23 26.34 -13.64
N GLU A 343 -7.97 26.81 -12.63
CA GLU A 343 -8.99 27.86 -12.80
C GLU A 343 -8.36 29.25 -12.99
N LEU A 344 -7.20 29.51 -12.38
CA LEU A 344 -6.48 30.79 -12.49
C LEU A 344 -5.59 30.89 -13.74
N ARG A 345 -5.34 29.77 -14.42
CA ARG A 345 -4.47 29.69 -15.58
C ARG A 345 -5.03 30.49 -16.76
N SER A 346 -4.25 31.46 -17.23
CA SER A 346 -4.47 32.15 -18.49
C SER A 346 -3.12 32.42 -19.19
N PRO A 347 -3.10 32.71 -20.50
CA PRO A 347 -1.88 33.11 -21.19
C PRO A 347 -1.23 34.40 -20.66
N GLU A 348 -1.97 35.19 -19.87
CA GLU A 348 -1.55 36.48 -19.32
C GLU A 348 -0.97 36.36 -17.90
N VAL A 349 -0.99 35.15 -17.32
CA VAL A 349 -0.59 34.91 -15.93
C VAL A 349 0.58 33.93 -15.91
N ASN A 350 1.71 34.36 -15.37
CA ASN A 350 2.88 33.50 -15.16
C ASN A 350 2.75 32.73 -13.85
N ILE A 351 2.55 31.41 -13.96
CA ILE A 351 2.44 30.50 -12.81
C ILE A 351 3.73 29.71 -12.68
N VAL A 352 4.36 29.78 -11.50
CA VAL A 352 5.57 29.02 -11.17
C VAL A 352 5.37 28.21 -9.89
N THR A 353 5.67 26.92 -9.93
CA THR A 353 5.53 26.02 -8.77
C THR A 353 6.88 25.50 -8.30
N VAL A 354 6.99 25.18 -7.01
CA VAL A 354 8.11 24.45 -6.42
C VAL A 354 7.56 23.29 -5.59
N GLU A 355 7.91 22.06 -5.94
CA GLU A 355 7.29 20.85 -5.41
C GLU A 355 8.32 19.76 -5.09
N ASP A 356 8.05 18.93 -4.07
CA ASP A 356 8.89 17.79 -3.68
C ASP A 356 8.03 16.55 -3.43
N PRO A 357 7.67 15.80 -4.48
CA PRO A 357 7.95 15.99 -5.92
C PRO A 357 6.90 16.85 -6.65
N VAL A 358 7.05 16.99 -7.97
CA VAL A 358 5.90 17.31 -8.84
C VAL A 358 4.96 16.10 -8.93
N GLU A 359 3.69 16.30 -8.58
CA GLU A 359 2.65 15.24 -8.53
C GLU A 359 1.82 15.15 -9.82
N TYR A 360 1.46 16.30 -10.40
CA TYR A 360 0.65 16.42 -11.62
C TYR A 360 1.39 17.28 -12.64
N ASP A 361 1.26 16.93 -13.92
CA ASP A 361 1.69 17.78 -15.03
C ASP A 361 0.59 18.81 -15.29
N ILE A 362 0.88 20.09 -15.04
CA ILE A 362 -0.08 21.18 -15.20
C ILE A 362 0.35 22.00 -16.43
N PRO A 363 -0.32 21.84 -17.58
CA PRO A 363 0.12 22.50 -18.79
C PRO A 363 0.08 24.03 -18.66
N LYS A 364 1.02 24.68 -19.34
CA LYS A 364 1.22 26.14 -19.30
C LYS A 364 1.53 26.68 -17.89
N THR A 365 2.19 25.88 -17.06
CA THR A 365 2.80 26.31 -15.81
C THR A 365 4.27 25.90 -15.78
N ASN A 366 5.09 26.62 -15.02
CA ASN A 366 6.50 26.33 -14.85
C ASN A 366 6.70 25.56 -13.54
N GLN A 367 6.85 24.23 -13.60
CA GLN A 367 6.94 23.40 -12.40
C GLN A 367 8.38 23.02 -12.06
N VAL A 368 8.86 23.44 -10.89
CA VAL A 368 10.21 23.15 -10.38
C VAL A 368 10.14 21.99 -9.38
N GLN A 369 10.86 20.91 -9.65
CA GLN A 369 11.02 19.83 -8.69
C GLN A 369 12.27 20.05 -7.83
N ILE A 370 12.13 19.92 -6.51
CA ILE A 370 13.25 19.97 -5.56
C ILE A 370 14.30 18.92 -5.91
N ASN A 371 15.57 19.33 -5.86
CA ASN A 371 16.72 18.47 -6.08
C ASN A 371 17.80 18.76 -5.02
N PRO A 372 17.71 18.14 -3.83
CA PRO A 372 18.68 18.37 -2.75
C PRO A 372 20.11 18.02 -3.14
N LYS A 373 20.33 17.01 -4.00
CA LYS A 373 21.67 16.62 -4.48
C LYS A 373 22.35 17.72 -5.29
N ALA A 374 21.58 18.53 -6.00
CA ALA A 374 22.06 19.69 -6.75
C ALA A 374 22.00 21.00 -5.93
N GLY A 375 21.59 20.95 -4.65
CA GLY A 375 21.40 22.13 -3.81
C GLY A 375 20.11 22.92 -4.06
N LEU A 376 19.19 22.40 -4.88
CA LEU A 376 17.92 23.06 -5.19
C LEU A 376 16.87 22.73 -4.13
N THR A 377 16.91 23.44 -3.00
CA THR A 377 15.96 23.35 -1.87
C THR A 377 14.76 24.29 -2.04
N PHE A 378 13.73 24.16 -1.21
CA PHE A 378 12.56 25.07 -1.22
C PHE A 378 12.96 26.55 -1.11
N PRO A 379 13.76 26.99 -0.11
CA PRO A 379 14.22 28.38 -0.05
C PRO A 379 15.02 28.82 -1.28
N ALA A 380 15.91 27.98 -1.81
CA ALA A 380 16.75 28.30 -2.96
C ALA A 380 15.92 28.48 -4.24
N ALA A 381 15.01 27.54 -4.50
CA ALA A 381 14.09 27.62 -5.63
C ALA A 381 13.17 28.84 -5.50
N LEU A 382 12.57 29.08 -4.33
CA LEU A 382 11.65 30.19 -4.13
C LEU A 382 12.32 31.56 -4.34
N ARG A 383 13.56 31.74 -3.88
CA ARG A 383 14.36 32.95 -4.20
C ARG A 383 14.61 33.11 -5.69
N SER A 384 14.82 32.02 -6.42
CA SER A 384 15.01 32.05 -7.86
C SER A 384 13.71 32.43 -8.58
N ILE A 385 12.59 31.84 -8.15
CA ILE A 385 11.26 32.10 -8.70
C ILE A 385 10.89 33.59 -8.61
N LEU A 386 11.24 34.28 -7.52
CA LEU A 386 10.98 35.72 -7.39
C LEU A 386 11.72 36.60 -8.40
N ARG A 387 12.69 36.05 -9.15
CA ARG A 387 13.36 36.73 -10.26
C ARG A 387 12.89 36.23 -11.63
N GLN A 388 11.79 35.50 -11.69
CA GLN A 388 11.20 34.95 -12.91
C GLN A 388 9.91 35.67 -13.31
N ASP A 389 9.64 36.84 -12.74
CA ASP A 389 8.43 37.64 -12.98
C ASP A 389 7.12 36.83 -12.81
N PRO A 390 6.93 36.07 -11.70
CA PRO A 390 5.72 35.29 -11.50
C PRO A 390 4.55 36.19 -11.08
N ASP A 391 3.32 35.83 -11.47
CA ASP A 391 2.10 36.38 -10.87
C ASP A 391 1.61 35.50 -9.73
N ILE A 392 1.70 34.18 -9.93
CA ILE A 392 1.24 33.16 -8.99
C ILE A 392 2.40 32.22 -8.66
N ILE A 393 2.62 32.02 -7.37
CA ILE A 393 3.64 31.12 -6.85
C ILE A 393 2.96 30.01 -6.06
N MET A 394 3.23 28.74 -6.40
CA MET A 394 2.80 27.61 -5.58
C MET A 394 4.00 26.95 -4.92
N VAL A 395 4.00 26.92 -3.60
CA VAL A 395 5.01 26.22 -2.80
C VAL A 395 4.37 24.94 -2.28
N GLY A 396 4.91 23.78 -2.64
CA GLY A 396 4.35 22.47 -2.29
C GLY A 396 4.01 22.34 -0.80
N GLU A 397 4.88 22.84 0.08
CA GLU A 397 4.63 22.93 1.51
C GLU A 397 5.57 23.92 2.20
N ILE A 398 5.13 24.48 3.33
CA ILE A 398 5.95 25.29 4.23
C ILE A 398 6.35 24.43 5.44
N ARG A 399 7.60 23.96 5.47
CA ARG A 399 8.13 23.15 6.57
C ARG A 399 8.92 23.96 7.61
N ASP A 400 9.59 25.01 7.17
CA ASP A 400 10.56 25.79 7.94
C ASP A 400 10.29 27.30 7.87
N MET A 401 10.95 28.03 8.78
CA MET A 401 10.82 29.49 8.91
C MET A 401 11.27 30.22 7.64
N GLU A 402 12.35 29.77 7.01
CA GLU A 402 12.95 30.45 5.86
C GLU A 402 11.99 30.42 4.66
N THR A 403 11.41 29.26 4.37
CA THR A 403 10.40 29.08 3.32
C THR A 403 9.15 29.91 3.62
N ALA A 404 8.70 29.91 4.88
CA ALA A 404 7.55 30.71 5.31
C ALA A 404 7.79 32.21 5.11
N GLU A 405 8.96 32.71 5.52
CA GLU A 405 9.32 34.12 5.43
C GLU A 405 9.40 34.59 3.97
N ILE A 406 10.04 33.82 3.09
CA ILE A 406 10.13 34.17 1.68
C ILE A 406 8.74 34.15 1.02
N GLY A 407 7.91 33.13 1.33
CA GLY A 407 6.55 33.02 0.80
C GLY A 407 5.65 34.18 1.22
N ILE A 408 5.73 34.58 2.49
CA ILE A 408 4.95 35.73 3.00
C ILE A 408 5.45 37.05 2.39
N ARG A 409 6.76 37.25 2.28
CA ARG A 409 7.30 38.44 1.59
C ARG A 409 6.82 38.50 0.15
N ALA A 410 6.83 37.37 -0.57
CA ALA A 410 6.29 37.30 -1.93
C ALA A 410 4.80 37.70 -1.98
N ALA A 411 4.00 37.19 -1.03
CA ALA A 411 2.59 37.52 -0.89
C ALA A 411 2.34 39.01 -0.59
N MET A 412 3.24 39.68 0.12
CA MET A 412 3.18 41.13 0.34
C MET A 412 3.55 41.94 -0.89
N THR A 413 4.52 41.46 -1.68
CA THR A 413 5.10 42.19 -2.81
C THR A 413 4.39 41.88 -4.14
N GLY A 414 3.07 41.71 -4.12
CA GLY A 414 2.27 41.62 -5.35
C GLY A 414 2.02 40.24 -5.92
N HIS A 415 2.37 39.15 -5.22
CA HIS A 415 2.18 37.78 -5.74
C HIS A 415 1.05 37.06 -5.02
N LEU A 416 0.29 36.24 -5.74
CA LEU A 416 -0.60 35.27 -5.12
C LEU A 416 0.20 34.00 -4.78
N VAL A 417 0.31 33.69 -3.50
CA VAL A 417 1.08 32.54 -3.00
C VAL A 417 0.14 31.47 -2.51
N LEU A 418 0.27 30.26 -3.05
CA LEU A 418 -0.46 29.08 -2.61
C LEU A 418 0.50 28.11 -1.93
N SER A 419 0.12 27.56 -0.77
CA SER A 419 0.92 26.50 -0.16
C SER A 419 0.12 25.54 0.70
N THR A 420 0.82 24.57 1.30
CA THR A 420 0.27 23.62 2.23
C THR A 420 0.96 23.66 3.59
N LEU A 421 0.19 23.33 4.63
CA LEU A 421 0.65 23.08 5.98
C LEU A 421 0.05 21.77 6.51
N HIS A 422 0.71 21.20 7.51
CA HIS A 422 0.25 20.00 8.20
C HIS A 422 -0.37 20.35 9.55
N THR A 423 -1.56 20.95 9.53
CA THR A 423 -2.40 21.18 10.72
C THR A 423 -3.70 20.38 10.66
N ASN A 424 -4.32 20.18 11.81
CA ASN A 424 -5.53 19.37 11.92
C ASN A 424 -6.77 20.15 11.44
N ASP A 425 -6.82 21.43 11.72
CA ASP A 425 -7.90 22.36 11.38
C ASP A 425 -7.34 23.64 10.73
N ALA A 426 -8.25 24.52 10.30
CA ALA A 426 -7.89 25.73 9.58
C ALA A 426 -7.28 26.82 10.47
N VAL A 427 -7.72 26.97 11.72
CA VAL A 427 -7.27 28.06 12.62
C VAL A 427 -5.87 27.79 13.16
N SER A 428 -5.55 26.53 13.50
CA SER A 428 -4.20 26.15 13.94
C SER A 428 -3.12 26.42 12.89
N ALA A 429 -3.47 26.70 11.62
CA ALA A 429 -2.51 27.17 10.62
C ALA A 429 -1.89 28.53 10.98
N VAL A 430 -2.67 29.42 11.60
CA VAL A 430 -2.18 30.72 12.10
C VAL A 430 -1.13 30.49 13.18
N SER A 431 -1.45 29.67 14.18
CA SER A 431 -0.51 29.30 15.23
C SER A 431 0.71 28.57 14.71
N ARG A 432 0.56 27.74 13.66
CA ARG A 432 1.70 27.09 13.02
C ARG A 432 2.66 28.10 12.40
N LEU A 433 2.16 29.14 11.74
CA LEU A 433 2.99 30.23 11.22
C LEU A 433 3.66 31.03 12.34
N LEU A 434 2.94 31.36 13.41
CA LEU A 434 3.50 32.02 14.59
C LEU A 434 4.62 31.17 15.22
N ASN A 435 4.41 29.87 15.37
CA ASN A 435 5.39 28.92 15.92
C ASN A 435 6.61 28.74 15.01
N LEU A 436 6.48 28.97 13.71
CA LEU A 436 7.61 29.03 12.79
C LEU A 436 8.41 30.34 12.92
N GLY A 437 7.94 31.30 13.72
CA GLY A 437 8.62 32.59 13.95
C GLY A 437 8.11 33.73 13.05
N ILE A 438 7.00 33.54 12.34
CA ILE A 438 6.40 34.61 11.54
C ILE A 438 5.65 35.59 12.45
N PRO A 439 5.94 36.90 12.40
CA PRO A 439 5.19 37.92 13.14
C PRO A 439 3.70 37.97 12.75
N GLY A 440 2.83 38.15 13.75
CA GLY A 440 1.36 38.19 13.57
C GLY A 440 0.89 39.23 12.54
N PHE A 441 1.49 40.43 12.53
CA PHE A 441 1.12 41.49 11.57
C PHE A 441 1.45 41.13 10.10
N LEU A 442 2.43 40.26 9.86
CA LEU A 442 2.71 39.76 8.51
C LEU A 442 1.67 38.72 8.10
N ILE A 443 1.21 37.89 9.05
CA ILE A 443 0.15 36.91 8.80
C ILE A 443 -1.17 37.62 8.52
N SER A 444 -1.56 38.60 9.35
CA SER A 444 -2.83 39.34 9.20
C SER A 444 -2.91 40.08 7.86
N SER A 445 -1.79 40.66 7.41
CA SER A 445 -1.74 41.45 6.18
C SER A 445 -1.68 40.60 4.90
N THR A 446 -1.25 39.33 4.98
CA THR A 446 -1.06 38.48 3.79
C THR A 446 -2.06 37.34 3.67
N LEU A 447 -2.45 36.70 4.77
CA LEU A 447 -3.30 35.51 4.73
C LEU A 447 -4.71 35.88 4.25
N LEU A 448 -5.16 35.25 3.16
CA LEU A 448 -6.51 35.43 2.61
C LEU A 448 -7.48 34.45 3.23
N TYR A 449 -7.15 33.16 3.17
CA TYR A 449 -7.92 32.10 3.81
C TYR A 449 -7.09 30.83 4.00
N VAL A 450 -7.59 29.97 4.88
CA VAL A 450 -7.09 28.61 5.09
C VAL A 450 -8.23 27.62 4.81
N LEU A 451 -7.99 26.63 3.95
CA LEU A 451 -8.89 25.48 3.77
C LEU A 451 -8.31 24.27 4.48
N ALA A 452 -8.92 23.84 5.58
CA ALA A 452 -8.66 22.53 6.15
C ALA A 452 -9.50 21.49 5.43
N GLN A 453 -8.85 20.41 4.97
CA GLN A 453 -9.49 19.38 4.15
C GLN A 453 -9.28 17.97 4.72
N ARG A 454 -10.29 17.12 4.51
CA ARG A 454 -10.26 15.65 4.66
C ARG A 454 -10.93 15.01 3.44
N LEU A 455 -10.65 13.73 3.20
CA LEU A 455 -11.36 12.94 2.20
C LEU A 455 -12.17 11.85 2.91
N VAL A 456 -13.44 11.74 2.54
CA VAL A 456 -14.31 10.63 2.95
C VAL A 456 -14.76 9.85 1.72
N ARG A 457 -15.03 8.56 1.90
CA ARG A 457 -15.49 7.70 0.81
C ARG A 457 -16.93 8.02 0.43
N LYS A 458 -17.23 8.01 -0.88
CA LYS A 458 -18.59 8.18 -1.40
C LYS A 458 -19.34 6.86 -1.35
N LEU A 459 -20.58 6.89 -0.87
CA LEU A 459 -21.47 5.73 -0.93
C LEU A 459 -21.66 5.27 -2.39
N CYS A 460 -21.67 3.95 -2.61
CA CYS A 460 -21.90 3.42 -3.95
C CYS A 460 -23.37 3.66 -4.36
N PRO A 461 -23.63 4.35 -5.49
CA PRO A 461 -25.00 4.71 -5.87
C PRO A 461 -25.88 3.48 -6.16
N ASP A 462 -25.29 2.35 -6.54
CA ASP A 462 -26.01 1.14 -6.94
C ASP A 462 -26.40 0.20 -5.79
N CYS A 463 -25.77 0.32 -4.61
CA CYS A 463 -25.99 -0.60 -3.48
C CYS A 463 -26.18 0.11 -2.14
N THR A 464 -26.53 1.40 -2.16
CA THR A 464 -26.82 2.16 -0.94
C THR A 464 -28.19 1.79 -0.42
N VAL A 465 -28.27 1.46 0.86
CA VAL A 465 -29.51 1.15 1.57
C VAL A 465 -29.60 1.97 2.86
N GLU A 466 -30.83 2.29 3.27
CA GLU A 466 -31.11 2.87 4.58
C GLU A 466 -31.24 1.77 5.63
N TYR A 467 -30.81 2.05 6.85
CA TYR A 467 -30.88 1.10 7.97
C TYR A 467 -31.08 1.82 9.31
N GLU A 468 -31.63 1.13 10.30
CA GLU A 468 -31.73 1.68 11.65
C GLU A 468 -30.41 1.49 12.42
N PRO A 469 -29.84 2.55 13.01
CA PRO A 469 -28.59 2.45 13.75
C PRO A 469 -28.74 1.63 15.03
N THR A 470 -27.72 0.86 15.37
CA THR A 470 -27.71 0.12 16.64
C THR A 470 -27.53 1.08 17.83
N PRO A 471 -27.94 0.68 19.06
CA PRO A 471 -27.68 1.47 20.25
C PRO A 471 -26.20 1.82 20.46
N SER A 472 -25.27 0.92 20.09
CA SER A 472 -23.82 1.18 20.15
C SER A 472 -23.41 2.31 19.22
N GLN A 473 -23.85 2.26 17.96
CA GLN A 473 -23.53 3.28 16.96
C GLN A 473 -24.05 4.66 17.39
N LEU A 474 -25.27 4.72 17.94
CA LEU A 474 -25.81 5.95 18.49
C LEU A 474 -24.98 6.47 19.67
N HIS A 475 -24.59 5.58 20.59
CA HIS A 475 -23.82 5.95 21.78
C HIS A 475 -22.42 6.48 21.42
N GLU A 476 -21.77 5.93 20.39
CA GLU A 476 -20.45 6.35 19.93
C GLU A 476 -20.45 7.80 19.42
N ILE A 477 -21.48 8.21 18.68
CA ILE A 477 -21.53 9.54 18.05
C ILE A 477 -22.38 10.56 18.80
N GLN A 478 -23.13 10.19 19.84
CA GLN A 478 -24.00 11.11 20.59
C GLN A 478 -23.25 12.31 21.19
N ARG A 479 -21.94 12.16 21.44
CA ARG A 479 -21.08 13.25 21.94
C ARG A 479 -20.72 14.24 20.84
N LEU A 480 -20.87 13.87 19.58
CA LEU A 480 -20.45 14.65 18.42
C LEU A 480 -21.64 15.26 17.67
N VAL A 481 -22.77 14.57 17.73
CA VAL A 481 -23.93 14.85 16.88
C VAL A 481 -25.17 14.94 17.77
N THR A 482 -25.89 16.06 17.65
CA THR A 482 -27.19 16.25 18.29
C THR A 482 -28.26 15.41 17.60
N GLU A 483 -29.07 14.68 18.38
CA GLU A 483 -30.16 13.82 17.88
C GLU A 483 -29.74 12.85 16.75
N PRO A 484 -28.74 11.98 16.95
CA PRO A 484 -28.18 11.13 15.90
C PRO A 484 -29.21 10.17 15.25
N ARG A 485 -30.33 9.88 15.94
CA ARG A 485 -31.43 9.07 15.41
C ARG A 485 -32.19 9.74 14.26
N LYS A 486 -32.18 11.07 14.16
CA LYS A 486 -32.90 11.81 13.10
C LYS A 486 -32.12 11.90 11.79
N LEU A 487 -30.85 11.49 11.78
CA LEU A 487 -30.04 11.52 10.57
C LEU A 487 -30.35 10.31 9.68
N PRO A 488 -30.21 10.45 8.35
CA PRO A 488 -30.38 9.32 7.44
C PRO A 488 -29.17 8.38 7.55
N TRP A 489 -29.39 7.24 8.18
CA TRP A 489 -28.37 6.20 8.31
C TRP A 489 -28.34 5.34 7.06
N ARG A 490 -27.30 5.52 6.27
CA ARG A 490 -27.07 4.83 5.00
C ARG A 490 -25.78 4.03 5.04
N ARG A 491 -25.79 2.87 4.40
CA ARG A 491 -24.61 2.01 4.19
C ARG A 491 -24.64 1.45 2.77
N GLY A 492 -23.47 1.14 2.23
CA GLY A 492 -23.38 0.35 1.01
C GLY A 492 -23.30 -1.13 1.36
N GLU A 493 -24.22 -1.96 0.85
CA GLU A 493 -24.20 -3.41 1.14
C GLU A 493 -23.07 -4.15 0.38
N GLY A 494 -22.55 -3.53 -0.68
CA GLY A 494 -21.60 -4.14 -1.59
C GLY A 494 -22.30 -4.68 -2.83
N CYS A 495 -21.71 -4.40 -3.99
CA CYS A 495 -22.14 -4.95 -5.27
C CYS A 495 -20.92 -5.14 -6.20
N PRO A 496 -21.06 -5.84 -7.34
CA PRO A 496 -19.96 -6.00 -8.29
C PRO A 496 -19.32 -4.69 -8.76
N LYS A 497 -20.11 -3.60 -8.91
CA LYS A 497 -19.60 -2.29 -9.37
C LYS A 497 -18.64 -1.63 -8.37
N CYS A 498 -18.92 -1.73 -7.07
CA CYS A 498 -18.03 -1.26 -6.01
C CYS A 498 -17.10 -2.37 -5.49
N ARG A 499 -17.06 -3.53 -6.17
CA ARG A 499 -16.29 -4.72 -5.77
C ARG A 499 -16.55 -5.15 -4.33
N GLN A 500 -17.82 -5.19 -3.96
CA GLN A 500 -18.30 -5.58 -2.62
C GLN A 500 -17.81 -4.66 -1.48
N LYS A 501 -17.33 -3.44 -1.77
CA LYS A 501 -16.83 -2.50 -0.75
C LYS A 501 -17.90 -1.58 -0.16
N GLY A 502 -19.02 -1.39 -0.86
CA GLY A 502 -20.08 -0.44 -0.47
C GLY A 502 -19.77 1.04 -0.76
N PHE A 503 -18.56 1.36 -1.21
CA PHE A 503 -18.11 2.72 -1.52
C PHE A 503 -17.48 2.79 -2.91
N GLN A 504 -17.56 3.95 -3.56
CA GLN A 504 -16.94 4.20 -4.87
C GLN A 504 -16.42 5.63 -4.98
N GLY A 505 -15.10 5.80 -4.89
CA GLY A 505 -14.45 7.10 -4.94
C GLY A 505 -14.55 7.89 -3.64
N ARG A 506 -14.07 9.13 -3.67
CA ARG A 506 -13.91 10.00 -2.49
C ARG A 506 -14.45 11.41 -2.76
N VAL A 507 -14.81 12.10 -1.68
CA VAL A 507 -15.26 13.51 -1.68
C VAL A 507 -14.52 14.29 -0.61
N ALA A 508 -14.27 15.58 -0.86
CA ALA A 508 -13.67 16.46 0.12
C ALA A 508 -14.70 16.87 1.19
N VAL A 509 -14.26 16.86 2.45
CA VAL A 509 -14.89 17.57 3.55
C VAL A 509 -13.97 18.73 3.90
N GLY A 510 -14.52 19.94 3.97
CA GLY A 510 -13.71 21.14 4.08
C GLY A 510 -14.32 22.22 4.95
N GLU A 511 -13.47 22.85 5.78
CA GLU A 511 -13.77 24.10 6.49
C GLU A 511 -12.88 25.21 5.94
N ILE A 512 -13.46 26.40 5.74
CA ILE A 512 -12.78 27.56 5.16
C ILE A 512 -12.76 28.67 6.19
N PHE A 513 -11.57 28.95 6.70
CA PHE A 513 -11.29 30.07 7.58
C PHE A 513 -10.88 31.27 6.72
N VAL A 514 -11.76 32.26 6.58
CA VAL A 514 -11.51 33.49 5.83
C VAL A 514 -10.97 34.56 6.77
N VAL A 515 -9.91 35.25 6.36
CA VAL A 515 -9.29 36.33 7.14
C VAL A 515 -9.93 37.67 6.75
N ASP A 516 -10.96 38.06 7.50
CA ASP A 516 -11.60 39.38 7.43
C ASP A 516 -10.96 40.37 8.42
N ASP A 517 -11.49 41.60 8.49
CA ASP A 517 -10.92 42.66 9.32
C ASP A 517 -10.99 42.40 10.83
N GLU A 518 -11.97 41.61 11.31
CA GLU A 518 -12.08 41.23 12.72
C GLU A 518 -11.01 40.18 13.06
N ILE A 519 -10.86 39.17 12.20
CA ILE A 519 -9.81 38.17 12.29
C ILE A 519 -8.42 38.80 12.18
N ARG A 520 -8.20 39.75 11.26
CA ARG A 520 -6.91 40.45 11.11
C ARG A 520 -6.45 41.09 12.41
N LYS A 521 -7.34 41.83 13.06
CA LYS A 521 -7.08 42.47 14.35
C LYS A 521 -6.76 41.45 15.44
N SER A 522 -7.52 40.36 15.49
CA SER A 522 -7.31 39.28 16.45
C SER A 522 -5.94 38.61 16.28
N ILE A 523 -5.51 38.36 15.04
CA ILE A 523 -4.16 37.84 14.72
C ILE A 523 -3.07 38.85 15.12
N GLU A 524 -3.26 40.14 14.87
CA GLU A 524 -2.30 41.18 15.25
C GLU A 524 -2.12 41.32 16.77
N MET A 525 -3.21 41.17 17.52
CA MET A 525 -3.22 41.17 18.98
C MET A 525 -2.71 39.85 19.58
N LEU A 526 -2.38 38.85 18.76
CA LEU A 526 -1.96 37.52 19.17
C LEU A 526 -2.97 36.86 20.11
N GLU A 527 -4.26 37.02 19.81
CA GLU A 527 -5.32 36.40 20.60
C GLU A 527 -5.29 34.87 20.49
N PRO A 528 -5.82 34.15 21.50
CA PRO A 528 -5.87 32.70 21.49
C PRO A 528 -6.67 32.13 20.30
N GLU A 529 -6.34 30.90 19.89
CA GLU A 529 -7.06 30.18 18.82
C GLU A 529 -8.57 30.07 19.07
N SER A 530 -8.99 29.97 20.33
CA SER A 530 -10.41 29.92 20.71
C SER A 530 -11.16 31.19 20.29
N THR A 531 -10.55 32.37 20.44
CA THR A 531 -11.14 33.64 20.03
C THR A 531 -11.28 33.71 18.50
N LEU A 532 -10.25 33.31 17.77
CA LEU A 532 -10.27 33.23 16.30
C LEU A 532 -11.38 32.29 15.80
N LEU A 533 -11.54 31.13 16.46
CA LEU A 533 -12.60 30.16 16.16
C LEU A 533 -13.99 30.74 16.42
N GLU A 534 -14.19 31.44 17.54
CA GLU A 534 -15.46 32.08 17.88
C GLU A 534 -15.87 33.12 16.83
N ILE A 535 -14.94 34.00 16.44
CA ILE A 535 -15.16 35.01 15.39
C ILE A 535 -15.47 34.32 14.06
N ALA A 536 -14.69 33.30 13.67
CA ALA A 536 -14.89 32.59 12.41
C ALA A 536 -16.26 31.91 12.33
N PHE A 537 -16.71 31.25 13.40
CA PHE A 537 -18.04 30.62 13.44
C PHE A 537 -19.16 31.66 13.39
N LYS A 538 -19.00 32.78 14.10
CA LYS A 538 -19.93 33.92 14.04
C LYS A 538 -20.03 34.48 12.61
N ASN A 539 -18.92 34.48 11.86
CA ASN A 539 -18.86 34.95 10.48
C ASN A 539 -19.26 33.87 9.45
N GLY A 540 -19.84 32.76 9.92
CA GLY A 540 -20.44 31.73 9.07
C GLY A 540 -19.45 30.69 8.54
N MET A 541 -18.33 30.46 9.22
CA MET A 541 -17.50 29.28 8.99
C MET A 541 -18.27 28.03 9.43
N ASN A 542 -18.27 26.99 8.58
CA ASN A 542 -18.75 25.67 8.98
C ASN A 542 -17.55 24.79 9.33
N SER A 543 -17.62 24.08 10.46
CA SER A 543 -16.58 23.13 10.84
C SER A 543 -16.53 21.93 9.89
N LEU A 544 -15.42 21.21 9.89
CA LEU A 544 -15.29 19.93 9.18
C LEU A 544 -16.43 18.96 9.52
N LEU A 545 -16.83 18.88 10.78
CA LEU A 545 -17.91 18.01 11.23
C LEU A 545 -19.27 18.46 10.67
N ALA A 546 -19.56 19.77 10.68
CA ALA A 546 -20.78 20.30 10.09
C ALA A 546 -20.87 20.00 8.58
N ASP A 547 -19.77 20.24 7.84
CA ASP A 547 -19.71 19.94 6.40
C ASP A 547 -19.86 18.43 6.10
N PHE A 548 -19.31 17.56 6.96
CA PHE A 548 -19.51 16.11 6.88
C PHE A 548 -20.98 15.72 7.11
N LEU A 549 -21.63 16.28 8.13
CA LEU A 549 -23.02 15.96 8.46
C LEU A 549 -23.98 16.38 7.34
N GLU A 550 -23.74 17.51 6.68
CA GLU A 550 -24.52 17.90 5.49
C GLU A 550 -24.37 16.88 4.35
N LYS A 551 -23.17 16.34 4.14
CA LYS A 551 -22.94 15.27 3.15
C LYS A 551 -23.60 13.94 3.53
N VAL A 552 -23.67 13.61 4.82
CA VAL A 552 -24.42 12.45 5.31
C VAL A 552 -25.91 12.64 5.04
N LYS A 553 -26.48 13.81 5.38
CA LYS A 553 -27.88 14.16 5.08
C LYS A 553 -28.18 14.04 3.58
N ALA A 554 -27.28 14.52 2.74
CA ALA A 554 -27.39 14.43 1.28
C ALA A 554 -27.17 13.01 0.71
N GLY A 555 -26.78 12.02 1.52
CA GLY A 555 -26.51 10.64 1.07
C GLY A 555 -25.22 10.45 0.29
N VAL A 556 -24.31 11.42 0.35
CA VAL A 556 -23.03 11.35 -0.37
C VAL A 556 -22.07 10.38 0.31
N THR A 557 -22.09 10.31 1.64
CA THR A 557 -21.21 9.46 2.46
C THR A 557 -21.97 8.81 3.62
N ALA A 558 -21.34 7.85 4.29
CA ALA A 558 -21.91 7.11 5.40
C ALA A 558 -21.45 7.68 6.75
N MET A 559 -22.28 7.55 7.79
CA MET A 559 -21.92 7.98 9.15
C MET A 559 -20.66 7.28 9.68
N THR A 560 -20.37 6.06 9.21
CA THR A 560 -19.16 5.31 9.57
C THR A 560 -17.85 6.02 9.19
N GLU A 561 -17.89 6.97 8.24
CA GLU A 561 -16.72 7.76 7.83
C GLU A 561 -16.40 8.93 8.79
N ILE A 562 -17.20 9.16 9.84
CA ILE A 562 -17.02 10.29 10.76
C ILE A 562 -15.60 10.36 11.37
N TRP A 563 -14.97 9.21 11.60
CA TRP A 563 -13.64 9.09 12.19
C TRP A 563 -12.50 9.50 11.23
N ASN A 564 -12.76 9.54 9.92
CA ASN A 564 -11.81 10.11 8.95
C ASN A 564 -11.83 11.65 8.97
N VAL A 565 -12.87 12.24 9.57
CA VAL A 565 -13.07 13.70 9.67
C VAL A 565 -12.68 14.20 11.04
N VAL A 566 -13.16 13.53 12.09
CA VAL A 566 -12.90 13.90 13.48
C VAL A 566 -11.56 13.32 13.89
N VAL A 567 -10.59 14.20 14.17
CA VAL A 567 -9.38 13.80 14.86
C VAL A 567 -9.78 13.40 16.29
N SER A 568 -9.57 12.14 16.66
CA SER A 568 -9.64 11.71 18.05
C SER A 568 -8.49 12.38 18.80
N GLN A 569 -8.71 13.61 19.25
CA GLN A 569 -7.85 14.12 20.30
C GLN A 569 -8.36 13.53 21.62
N ASP A 570 -7.56 12.64 22.20
CA ASP A 570 -7.50 12.49 23.65
C ASP A 570 -7.01 13.82 24.24
N SER A 571 -7.87 14.82 24.28
CA SER A 571 -7.64 16.08 24.98
C SER A 571 -8.98 16.68 25.38
N GLY A 572 -9.45 16.27 26.55
CA GLY A 572 -10.15 17.13 27.51
C GLY A 572 -11.32 18.02 27.05
N SER A 573 -11.93 17.81 25.88
CA SER A 573 -13.04 18.63 25.39
C SER A 573 -14.38 17.97 25.73
N LEU A 574 -15.27 18.78 26.27
CA LEU A 574 -16.66 18.45 26.59
C LEU A 574 -17.56 19.05 25.51
N VAL A 575 -18.71 18.44 25.27
CA VAL A 575 -19.74 19.06 24.44
C VAL A 575 -20.80 19.65 25.35
N CYS A 576 -21.18 20.91 25.12
CA CYS A 576 -22.22 21.57 25.88
C CYS A 576 -23.51 20.75 25.79
N PRO A 577 -24.08 20.31 26.92
CA PRO A 577 -25.33 19.55 26.89
C PRO A 577 -26.54 20.39 26.45
N ALA A 578 -26.43 21.73 26.45
CA ALA A 578 -27.52 22.62 26.07
C ALA A 578 -27.53 22.96 24.57
N CYS A 579 -26.37 23.24 23.97
CA CYS A 579 -26.30 23.72 22.58
C CYS A 579 -25.39 22.89 21.66
N GLY A 580 -24.72 21.86 22.17
CA GLY A 580 -23.84 21.01 21.35
C GLY A 580 -22.48 21.64 21.00
N TRP A 581 -22.14 22.80 21.57
CA TRP A 581 -20.84 23.45 21.34
C TRP A 581 -19.68 22.66 21.94
N ARG A 582 -18.57 22.49 21.23
CA ARG A 582 -17.35 21.87 21.75
C ARG A 582 -16.57 22.86 22.61
N ILE A 583 -16.29 22.49 23.85
CA ILE A 583 -15.74 23.38 24.88
C ILE A 583 -14.62 22.64 25.60
N GLU A 584 -13.50 23.30 25.88
CA GLU A 584 -12.52 22.74 26.80
C GLU A 584 -13.11 22.57 28.22
N ARG A 585 -12.73 21.51 28.94
CA ARG A 585 -13.11 21.30 30.36
C ARG A 585 -12.74 22.47 31.29
N SER A 586 -11.87 23.39 30.87
CA SER A 586 -11.47 24.59 31.62
C SER A 586 -12.64 25.57 31.83
N TYR A 587 -13.60 25.65 30.92
CA TYR A 587 -14.69 26.63 30.96
C TYR A 587 -15.72 26.33 32.06
N ALA A 588 -16.14 27.38 32.78
CA ALA A 588 -17.17 27.30 33.82
C ALA A 588 -18.60 27.40 33.25
N ALA A 589 -18.78 28.06 32.11
CA ALA A 589 -20.02 28.18 31.38
C ALA A 589 -19.75 28.08 29.88
N CYS A 590 -20.76 27.68 29.11
CA CYS A 590 -20.66 27.56 27.67
C CYS A 590 -20.48 28.95 27.04
N PRO A 591 -19.41 29.18 26.27
CA PRO A 591 -19.18 30.46 25.61
C PRO A 591 -20.25 30.79 24.55
N SER A 592 -20.90 29.75 23.99
CA SER A 592 -21.95 29.92 22.97
C SER A 592 -23.33 30.24 23.55
N CYS A 593 -23.78 29.53 24.59
CA CYS A 593 -25.16 29.67 25.11
C CYS A 593 -25.25 30.12 26.57
N GLY A 594 -24.12 30.37 27.24
CA GLY A 594 -24.07 30.83 28.63
C GLY A 594 -24.43 29.75 29.69
N SER A 595 -24.73 28.52 29.27
CA SER A 595 -25.11 27.45 30.21
C SER A 595 -23.93 27.03 31.09
N LEU A 596 -24.12 27.02 32.41
CA LEU A 596 -23.11 26.57 33.37
C LEU A 596 -22.72 25.11 33.12
N LEU A 597 -21.42 24.87 32.95
CA LEU A 597 -20.84 23.55 32.69
C LEU A 597 -20.27 22.93 33.96
N LYS A 598 -19.92 23.76 34.94
CA LYS A 598 -19.38 23.36 36.25
C LYS A 598 -20.44 23.53 37.33
N ALA A 599 -20.46 22.60 38.28
CA ALA A 599 -21.40 22.66 39.40
C ALA A 599 -21.02 23.80 40.35
N LYS A 600 -21.99 24.28 41.14
CA LYS A 600 -21.72 25.16 42.27
C LYS A 600 -21.79 24.36 43.56
N CYS A 601 -20.91 24.64 44.49
CA CYS A 601 -20.96 24.08 45.82
C CYS A 601 -22.26 24.50 46.52
N HIS A 602 -23.00 23.55 47.09
CA HIS A 602 -24.27 23.83 47.77
C HIS A 602 -24.12 24.71 49.03
N ALA A 603 -22.97 24.65 49.71
CA ALA A 603 -22.71 25.44 50.91
C ALA A 603 -22.15 26.85 50.64
N CYS A 604 -21.11 26.98 49.81
CA CYS A 604 -20.41 28.27 49.59
C CYS A 604 -20.66 28.91 48.22
N ASN A 605 -21.47 28.29 47.36
CA ASN A 605 -21.83 28.77 46.01
C ASN A 605 -20.66 28.97 45.03
N GLN A 606 -19.45 28.53 45.39
CA GLN A 606 -18.27 28.57 44.53
C GLN A 606 -18.36 27.53 43.41
N ILE A 607 -17.78 27.85 42.25
CA ILE A 607 -17.73 26.94 41.10
C ILE A 607 -16.75 25.81 41.42
N ILE A 608 -17.21 24.57 41.28
CA ILE A 608 -16.46 23.35 41.56
C ILE A 608 -16.61 22.37 40.41
N ASP A 609 -15.64 21.48 40.25
CA ASP A 609 -15.79 20.37 39.32
C ASP A 609 -16.87 19.40 39.83
N SER A 610 -17.77 18.98 38.95
CA SER A 610 -18.88 18.08 39.31
C SER A 610 -18.43 16.68 39.71
N SER A 611 -17.17 16.31 39.41
CA SER A 611 -16.56 15.05 39.85
C SER A 611 -15.98 15.10 41.27
N TRP A 612 -15.90 16.28 41.88
CA TRP A 612 -15.31 16.43 43.21
C TRP A 612 -16.29 16.07 44.32
N ARG A 613 -15.88 15.12 45.16
CA ARG A 613 -16.66 14.69 46.35
C ARG A 613 -16.68 15.74 47.45
N PHE A 614 -15.65 16.58 47.54
CA PHE A 614 -15.54 17.65 48.54
C PHE A 614 -15.23 18.98 47.85
N CYS A 615 -15.88 20.06 48.28
CA CYS A 615 -15.54 21.40 47.82
C CYS A 615 -14.18 21.80 48.39
N PRO A 616 -13.17 22.18 47.59
CA PRO A 616 -11.85 22.57 48.13
C PRO A 616 -11.88 23.90 48.89
N PHE A 617 -12.93 24.70 48.72
CA PHE A 617 -13.06 26.02 49.35
C PHE A 617 -13.71 25.98 50.73
N CYS A 618 -14.62 25.02 50.98
CA CYS A 618 -15.36 24.93 52.25
C CYS A 618 -15.40 23.52 52.84
N GLN A 619 -14.76 22.55 52.19
CA GLN A 619 -14.68 21.13 52.59
C GLN A 619 -16.03 20.41 52.72
N HIS A 620 -17.13 21.05 52.32
CA HIS A 620 -18.44 20.46 52.35
C HIS A 620 -18.53 19.31 51.33
N GLU A 621 -19.04 18.16 51.77
CA GLU A 621 -19.31 17.01 50.90
C GLU A 621 -20.40 17.37 49.89
N GLN A 622 -20.19 17.03 48.62
CA GLN A 622 -21.14 17.28 47.54
C GLN A 622 -21.86 15.98 47.21
N GLU A 623 -23.17 16.03 47.02
CA GLU A 623 -23.90 14.87 46.50
C GLU A 623 -23.42 14.56 45.08
N PRO A 624 -23.04 13.31 44.76
CA PRO A 624 -22.63 12.94 43.42
C PRO A 624 -23.83 13.07 42.47
N LYS A 625 -23.85 14.11 41.64
CA LYS A 625 -24.75 14.15 40.49
C LYS A 625 -24.22 13.14 39.47
N HIS A 626 -24.79 11.94 39.46
CA HIS A 626 -24.74 11.10 38.26
C HIS A 626 -25.14 11.96 37.07
N ALA A 627 -24.36 11.91 35.98
CA ALA A 627 -24.75 12.53 34.72
C ALA A 627 -26.22 12.15 34.44
N PRO A 628 -27.10 13.09 34.08
CA PRO A 628 -28.52 12.80 33.92
C PRO A 628 -28.67 11.70 32.86
N VAL A 629 -29.11 10.52 33.29
CA VAL A 629 -29.69 9.52 32.42
C VAL A 629 -30.98 10.14 31.88
N PRO A 630 -31.22 10.21 30.56
CA PRO A 630 -32.48 10.72 30.03
C PRO A 630 -33.65 9.90 30.60
N ALA A 631 -34.63 10.59 31.19
CA ALA A 631 -35.74 10.02 31.95
C ALA A 631 -36.79 9.23 31.13
N ASN A 632 -36.44 8.69 29.95
CA ASN A 632 -37.34 7.87 29.12
C ASN A 632 -36.97 6.38 29.09
N LEU A 633 -36.25 5.89 30.11
CA LEU A 633 -35.91 4.47 30.29
C LEU A 633 -36.48 3.91 31.60
N ILE A 634 -37.71 4.29 31.94
CA ILE A 634 -38.51 3.55 32.92
C ILE A 634 -39.92 3.39 32.34
N VAL A 635 -40.14 2.30 31.61
CA VAL A 635 -41.43 1.62 31.63
C VAL A 635 -41.17 0.12 31.75
N SER A 636 -41.58 -0.37 32.91
CA SER A 636 -41.85 -1.74 33.36
C SER A 636 -42.43 -2.69 32.32
N GLY A 637 -41.98 -3.96 32.35
CA GLY A 637 -42.60 -5.11 31.68
C GLY A 637 -41.59 -6.06 31.09
#